data_AF-A0A3D2AAC8-F1
#
_entry.id   AF-A0A3D2AAC8-F1
#
_cell.length_a   1.000
_cell.length_b   1.000
_cell.length_c   1.000
_cell.angle_alpha   90.00
_cell.angle_beta   90.00
_cell.angle_gamma   90.00
#
_symmetry.space_group_name_H-M   'P 1'
#
loop_
_entity.id
_entity.type
_entity.pdbx_description
1 polymer ?
#
loop_
_entity_poly.entity_id
_entity_poly.type
_entity_poly.pdbx_seq_one_letter_code
_entity_poly.pdbx_strand_id
1 'polypeptide(L)'
;AAGLGKNISANEGGAPKLYSYYDDLPAEIADYDEWTYSDVDRADGAVSSGWVFTPVTGETLDNTVFHGYVTFTGGDQYLMLGSSKSYNGYGFTTASDSTILNFRLLVGGSFKNAYTLNASELGLASFHNTKLELNIATRVLKDNGDGTYLVEVFPMINGVLPRGKSWTLNVNKAKFTRSLGLANPMVLESIASSHTNTVPTSFTKLTLNDLGISKDIYNDIKNAYTNGYYAGSWDETVLSLNVNFGTWKSRIRFARGDGSYSGICLYRDGDNLKFGADSTPFSSLLSNVTVTPAQLGLESFDNVRLAVNFVTDYIDLDCDGSEDDIKVGCFINGVLAGGHCLYGYDAVASMGTRFAVNEGCVAELSEIAVPARTMYETNYDFYTLSNAGINDGTGVAYGILKNSAGADVEGTAYDALMFGARIKFVTTGARMHYAASDASQFSGIQLRLLGDGTLTVEPYSGKLTYTTIIIDPAQFELETFANTEFTLKITTDIVDANGSGDTDDVKVGFWINDILANNRYLYIMDQADVLGRNVNFNEGSDTVRRSLWDIEAPNDGTVLYYQIATGHPYLVTADYMVNTRGDRFDNGEEVLTAGDYTAYYEENGSLLEAEHTIVLWRDWDICPDEGLNILDLVALKKLNAAAESVEGFVGYRPPTLAGQMAAINKVGAANLTTLCNHLLGRTLITETYTYTYAKSDANGLVMPIGAWISPTTYPARSAIGTDLAGYGIETNFLQEKYYDMIDDLGVNQLTYTEKNFGDSGSSSILKGLGLAEDHGLTVFVDDSGIGDDETDETALAERVNAYSRYASFGGIHIGDEPHTSTYQSSATTKTVSEIADKSTLINSYTNLLGYVNLYGDYTLNNTQYKAYLAEAISELNPKVLSFDHYNGTTSNNGAMSYFGSLEAIREASLTNDIPFIGFISTGDDYTPNAIYTDDDAPTPEQIKWNVNTLLAYGAKGYNWFTLIQPWYFALEGDGEIEGMDFDRCGLIGANGEPTRNYDVAQEINTYVATIDHILMASTSVDVLAVGTSAQTQTGISKTSYNGTTVSAGDALTGAIVGVFDYNGKTAYYVVNHNTDASQDITLNFGSSQSMRIYTESGNTTATASSRVLSLGAGEAALVVVG
;
A
#
# COMPACT_ATOMS: atom_id res chain seq x y z
N ALA A 1 47.90 34.37 16.81
CA ALA A 1 47.59 35.38 17.86
C ALA A 1 47.32 36.72 17.17
N ALA A 2 46.35 37.50 17.67
CA ALA A 2 45.78 38.70 17.04
C ALA A 2 45.16 38.45 15.64
N GLY A 3 43.82 38.55 15.51
CA GLY A 3 43.14 38.39 14.22
C GLY A 3 41.62 38.25 14.26
N LEU A 4 41.03 37.64 15.29
CA LEU A 4 39.58 37.43 15.39
C LEU A 4 38.82 38.75 15.66
N GLY A 5 38.44 39.44 14.59
CA GLY A 5 37.77 40.75 14.65
C GLY A 5 36.76 40.97 13.53
N LYS A 6 35.47 40.84 13.89
CA LYS A 6 34.26 41.09 13.08
C LYS A 6 34.03 40.14 11.91
N ASN A 7 32.97 39.34 12.03
CA ASN A 7 31.72 39.63 11.30
C ASN A 7 30.54 39.18 12.18
N ILE A 8 29.69 40.15 12.54
CA ILE A 8 28.30 39.93 12.94
C ILE A 8 27.54 40.88 12.03
N SER A 9 27.11 40.39 10.88
CA SER A 9 26.44 41.17 9.85
C SER A 9 24.93 41.02 9.99
N ALA A 10 24.34 41.81 10.88
CA ALA A 10 22.90 42.03 10.85
C ALA A 10 22.57 42.85 9.59
N ASN A 11 21.79 42.27 8.67
CA ASN A 11 21.28 42.99 7.50
C ASN A 11 20.12 43.92 7.94
N GLU A 12 20.46 45.08 8.52
CA GLU A 12 19.49 46.00 9.13
C GLU A 12 18.48 46.58 8.11
N GLY A 13 17.21 46.77 8.50
CA GLY A 13 16.16 47.24 7.59
C GLY A 13 14.72 46.85 7.98
N GLY A 14 14.36 45.57 7.79
CA GLY A 14 12.97 45.08 7.87
C GLY A 14 12.26 45.16 9.23
N ALA A 15 10.92 45.19 9.17
CA ALA A 15 10.00 44.95 10.29
C ALA A 15 9.96 43.46 10.68
N PRO A 16 9.40 43.08 11.84
CA PRO A 16 9.12 41.67 12.14
C PRO A 16 8.20 41.05 11.08
N LYS A 17 8.45 39.78 10.76
CA LYS A 17 7.58 38.94 9.94
C LYS A 17 7.00 37.85 10.82
N LEU A 18 5.72 37.57 10.64
CA LEU A 18 5.11 36.31 11.08
C LEU A 18 5.56 35.18 10.14
N TYR A 19 5.59 33.98 10.69
CA TYR A 19 5.96 32.72 10.08
C TYR A 19 5.17 31.62 10.83
N SER A 20 4.33 30.84 10.14
CA SER A 20 3.86 29.56 10.66
C SER A 20 5.02 28.57 10.84
N TYR A 21 4.76 27.43 11.48
CA TYR A 21 5.84 26.52 11.86
C TYR A 21 6.41 25.71 10.68
N TYR A 22 5.58 25.35 9.69
CA TYR A 22 6.00 24.62 8.50
C TYR A 22 5.86 25.46 7.22
N ASP A 23 4.67 26.02 6.97
CA ASP A 23 4.28 26.61 5.68
C ASP A 23 5.05 27.89 5.27
N ASP A 24 5.46 28.75 6.21
CA ASP A 24 6.16 30.02 5.90
C ASP A 24 7.71 29.92 5.94
N LEU A 25 8.29 28.84 6.46
CA LEU A 25 9.75 28.71 6.53
C LEU A 25 10.36 28.75 5.10
N PRO A 26 11.61 29.25 4.92
CA PRO A 26 12.30 29.06 3.65
C PRO A 26 12.36 27.56 3.35
N ALA A 27 11.94 27.13 2.16
CA ALA A 27 11.81 25.70 1.80
C ALA A 27 13.08 24.88 2.12
N GLU A 28 14.27 25.50 2.02
CA GLU A 28 15.58 24.99 2.47
C GLU A 28 15.68 24.56 3.97
N ILE A 29 14.58 24.58 4.73
CA ILE A 29 14.48 24.39 6.19
C ILE A 29 13.30 23.47 6.59
N ALA A 30 12.40 23.10 5.66
CA ALA A 30 11.28 22.19 5.98
C ALA A 30 11.79 20.80 6.43
N ASP A 31 12.84 20.31 5.77
CA ASP A 31 13.45 18.99 5.96
C ASP A 31 14.39 18.91 7.19
N TYR A 32 14.19 19.74 8.23
CA TYR A 32 15.12 19.82 9.37
C TYR A 32 14.65 18.97 10.55
N ASP A 33 15.55 18.13 11.07
CA ASP A 33 15.33 17.29 12.25
C ASP A 33 14.73 18.09 13.41
N GLU A 34 13.49 17.78 13.78
CA GLU A 34 12.84 18.37 14.94
C GLU A 34 13.36 17.71 16.22
N TRP A 35 13.68 18.53 17.22
CA TRP A 35 13.99 18.05 18.56
C TRP A 35 13.47 19.01 19.63
N THR A 36 13.01 18.46 20.74
CA THR A 36 12.25 19.17 21.77
C THR A 36 12.89 19.01 23.15
N TYR A 37 12.11 19.17 24.23
CA TYR A 37 12.57 18.83 25.58
C TYR A 37 12.59 17.31 25.86
N SER A 38 11.76 16.48 25.19
CA SER A 38 11.78 15.02 25.41
C SER A 38 13.15 14.43 25.05
N ASP A 39 13.70 14.89 23.94
CA ASP A 39 14.82 14.27 23.24
C ASP A 39 16.17 14.58 23.92
N VAL A 40 16.15 15.50 24.89
CA VAL A 40 17.22 15.76 25.87
C VAL A 40 16.88 15.27 27.29
N ASP A 41 16.09 14.20 27.42
CA ASP A 41 15.66 13.60 28.71
C ASP A 41 15.13 14.66 29.71
N ARG A 42 14.32 15.60 29.21
CA ARG A 42 13.85 16.75 29.98
C ARG A 42 12.32 16.82 29.99
N ALA A 43 11.73 16.05 30.89
CA ALA A 43 10.31 16.15 31.23
C ALA A 43 9.88 17.58 31.63
N ASP A 44 8.62 17.88 31.32
CA ASP A 44 7.91 19.14 31.55
C ASP A 44 8.01 19.68 32.99
N GLY A 45 7.76 20.99 33.09
CA GLY A 45 7.55 21.69 34.35
C GLY A 45 8.76 22.49 34.81
N ALA A 46 8.81 22.74 36.12
CA ALA A 46 9.70 23.73 36.70
C ALA A 46 11.16 23.24 36.80
N VAL A 47 12.06 23.95 36.14
CA VAL A 47 13.51 23.94 36.40
C VAL A 47 13.76 24.69 37.70
N SER A 48 14.52 24.09 38.62
CA SER A 48 14.91 24.74 39.89
C SER A 48 16.27 25.45 39.80
N SER A 49 16.65 26.20 40.83
CA SER A 49 17.87 27.02 40.81
C SER A 49 19.18 26.18 40.70
N GLY A 50 19.78 26.20 39.53
CA GLY A 50 21.08 25.60 39.22
C GLY A 50 21.48 25.88 37.77
N TRP A 51 22.60 25.29 37.31
CA TRP A 51 22.83 25.02 35.90
C TRP A 51 22.49 23.55 35.64
N VAL A 52 21.58 23.30 34.71
CA VAL A 52 21.28 21.96 34.19
C VAL A 52 21.81 21.90 32.77
N PHE A 53 22.61 20.88 32.46
CA PHE A 53 23.03 20.57 31.10
C PHE A 53 22.65 19.12 30.84
N THR A 54 21.70 18.88 29.93
CA THR A 54 21.50 17.55 29.36
C THR A 54 22.04 17.56 27.93
N PRO A 55 23.09 16.76 27.63
CA PRO A 55 23.60 16.62 26.29
C PRO A 55 23.13 15.31 25.66
N VAL A 56 22.57 15.38 24.46
CA VAL A 56 22.80 14.35 23.46
C VAL A 56 24.25 14.58 22.98
N THR A 57 25.05 13.51 22.91
CA THR A 57 26.48 13.59 22.57
C THR A 57 26.77 12.73 21.35
N GLY A 58 27.03 13.40 20.24
CA GLY A 58 27.10 12.83 18.89
C GLY A 58 26.51 13.91 17.98
N GLU A 59 25.27 13.67 17.55
CA GLU A 59 24.33 14.56 16.86
C GLU A 59 24.67 16.04 16.87
N THR A 60 24.88 16.58 15.67
CA THR A 60 25.14 17.99 15.43
C THR A 60 23.86 18.84 15.47
N LEU A 61 24.03 20.16 15.48
CA LEU A 61 22.96 21.13 15.28
C LEU A 61 22.87 21.61 13.81
N ASP A 62 23.38 20.81 12.87
CA ASP A 62 23.28 21.04 11.44
C ASP A 62 21.95 20.48 10.90
N ASN A 63 21.26 21.24 10.06
CA ASN A 63 19.89 20.98 9.59
C ASN A 63 18.92 20.50 10.68
N THR A 64 18.86 21.22 11.82
CA THR A 64 17.96 20.87 12.95
C THR A 64 17.05 22.02 13.33
N VAL A 65 15.86 21.74 13.85
CA VAL A 65 14.96 22.73 14.48
C VAL A 65 14.66 22.36 15.94
N PHE A 66 15.08 23.21 16.88
CA PHE A 66 14.68 23.07 18.29
C PHE A 66 13.30 23.69 18.52
N HIS A 67 12.35 22.90 19.02
CA HIS A 67 10.96 23.30 19.26
C HIS A 67 10.52 23.09 20.71
N GLY A 68 9.86 24.09 21.31
CA GLY A 68 9.10 23.90 22.54
C GLY A 68 8.75 25.18 23.29
N TYR A 69 7.89 25.06 24.31
CA TYR A 69 7.44 26.20 25.09
C TYR A 69 8.32 26.47 26.32
N VAL A 70 8.58 27.75 26.62
CA VAL A 70 9.27 28.21 27.83
C VAL A 70 8.46 29.32 28.52
N THR A 71 8.49 29.35 29.85
CA THR A 71 8.03 30.49 30.65
C THR A 71 9.14 30.92 31.61
N PHE A 72 9.75 32.08 31.33
CA PHE A 72 10.75 32.66 32.22
C PHE A 72 10.07 33.28 33.46
N THR A 73 10.38 32.82 34.69
CA THR A 73 9.64 33.30 35.88
C THR A 73 10.16 34.63 36.44
N GLY A 74 11.31 35.10 35.98
CA GLY A 74 11.86 36.43 36.27
C GLY A 74 13.29 36.47 36.81
N GLY A 75 13.96 37.60 36.58
CA GLY A 75 15.39 37.82 36.87
C GLY A 75 16.27 37.50 35.67
N ASP A 76 17.58 37.41 35.87
CA ASP A 76 18.52 37.00 34.81
C ASP A 76 18.46 35.47 34.65
N GLN A 77 17.84 34.97 33.58
CA GLN A 77 17.65 33.55 33.29
C GLN A 77 18.33 33.16 31.98
N TYR A 78 18.61 31.87 31.76
CA TYR A 78 19.40 31.39 30.64
C TYR A 78 18.81 30.11 30.03
N LEU A 79 18.51 30.13 28.74
CA LEU A 79 18.21 28.95 27.93
C LEU A 79 19.22 28.93 26.78
N MET A 80 19.99 27.85 26.65
CA MET A 80 21.12 27.76 25.73
C MET A 80 21.10 26.44 24.95
N LEU A 81 21.45 26.51 23.67
CA LEU A 81 21.68 25.35 22.81
C LEU A 81 23.18 25.24 22.47
N GLY A 82 23.64 24.01 22.27
CA GLY A 82 24.93 23.73 21.64
C GLY A 82 26.16 23.75 22.54
N SER A 83 26.11 23.25 23.79
CA SER A 83 27.35 22.93 24.53
C SER A 83 27.17 21.91 25.66
N SER A 84 27.85 20.76 25.53
CA SER A 84 27.78 19.64 26.46
C SER A 84 28.54 19.76 27.80
N LYS A 85 29.45 20.75 27.99
CA LYS A 85 30.20 20.94 29.27
C LYS A 85 30.95 22.27 29.51
N SER A 86 31.05 23.19 28.54
CA SER A 86 32.13 24.22 28.57
C SER A 86 31.76 25.65 28.19
N TYR A 87 30.48 26.05 28.27
CA TYR A 87 30.03 27.42 28.01
C TYR A 87 30.52 27.95 26.63
N ASN A 88 30.12 27.28 25.55
CA ASN A 88 30.28 27.79 24.18
C ASN A 88 29.04 27.42 23.36
N GLY A 89 28.16 28.36 23.04
CA GLY A 89 26.86 28.07 22.41
C GLY A 89 26.03 29.34 22.27
N TYR A 90 24.80 29.22 21.78
CA TYR A 90 23.87 30.35 21.55
C TYR A 90 22.57 30.16 22.35
N GLY A 91 21.74 31.19 22.43
CA GLY A 91 20.43 31.10 23.08
C GLY A 91 19.96 32.40 23.73
N PHE A 92 18.94 32.28 24.57
CA PHE A 92 18.20 33.39 25.14
C PHE A 92 18.53 33.67 26.60
N THR A 93 18.45 34.94 26.96
CA THR A 93 18.56 35.40 28.35
C THR A 93 17.63 36.58 28.62
N THR A 94 16.83 36.48 29.68
CA THR A 94 16.12 37.63 30.23
C THR A 94 17.09 38.54 30.99
N ALA A 95 16.66 39.75 31.27
CA ALA A 95 17.29 40.63 32.25
C ALA A 95 16.38 40.79 33.47
N SER A 96 16.87 41.41 34.54
CA SER A 96 16.01 41.94 35.61
C SER A 96 14.90 42.89 35.10
N ASP A 97 15.10 43.51 33.94
CA ASP A 97 14.05 44.21 33.18
C ASP A 97 13.18 43.20 32.42
N SER A 98 11.92 43.09 32.82
CA SER A 98 10.96 42.13 32.27
C SER A 98 10.49 42.42 30.84
N THR A 99 10.91 43.54 30.25
CA THR A 99 10.56 43.94 28.88
C THR A 99 11.61 43.55 27.84
N ILE A 100 12.74 42.96 28.25
CA ILE A 100 13.90 42.72 27.38
C ILE A 100 14.36 41.25 27.38
N LEU A 101 14.45 40.67 26.18
CA LEU A 101 15.08 39.37 25.92
C LEU A 101 16.35 39.58 25.07
N ASN A 102 17.47 38.98 25.48
CA ASN A 102 18.74 39.10 24.78
C ASN A 102 19.13 37.74 24.20
N PHE A 103 19.29 37.67 22.89
CA PHE A 103 19.96 36.53 22.24
C PHE A 103 21.47 36.72 22.35
N ARG A 104 22.15 35.75 22.95
CA ARG A 104 23.59 35.82 23.24
C ARG A 104 24.34 34.66 22.63
N LEU A 105 25.52 34.97 22.11
CA LEU A 105 26.54 33.99 21.78
C LEU A 105 27.58 33.97 22.90
N LEU A 106 27.86 32.78 23.43
CA LEU A 106 28.84 32.55 24.48
C LEU A 106 30.09 31.98 23.82
N VAL A 107 31.20 32.74 23.84
CA VAL A 107 32.46 32.37 23.17
C VAL A 107 33.61 32.48 24.15
N GLY A 108 34.29 31.36 24.42
CA GLY A 108 35.40 31.30 25.39
C GLY A 108 34.95 31.70 26.80
N GLY A 109 33.75 31.28 27.22
CA GLY A 109 33.19 31.62 28.53
C GLY A 109 32.80 33.09 28.73
N SER A 110 32.80 33.91 27.68
CA SER A 110 32.36 35.32 27.73
C SER A 110 31.08 35.52 26.91
N PHE A 111 29.99 35.94 27.58
CA PHE A 111 28.75 36.29 26.90
C PHE A 111 28.94 37.53 26.01
N LYS A 112 28.56 37.41 24.75
CA LYS A 112 28.40 38.53 23.82
C LYS A 112 26.92 38.61 23.47
N ASN A 113 26.28 39.75 23.74
CA ASN A 113 24.96 40.03 23.20
C ASN A 113 25.10 40.09 21.67
N ALA A 114 24.42 39.20 20.96
CA ALA A 114 24.33 39.23 19.51
C ALA A 114 23.15 40.12 19.10
N TYR A 115 22.03 40.02 19.83
CA TYR A 115 20.82 40.78 19.59
C TYR A 115 20.02 41.03 20.88
N THR A 116 19.20 42.09 20.88
CA THR A 116 18.33 42.48 22.00
C THR A 116 16.94 42.83 21.46
N LEU A 117 15.93 42.17 22.00
CA LEU A 117 14.52 42.25 21.61
C LEU A 117 13.69 42.87 22.74
N ASN A 118 12.82 43.80 22.40
CA ASN A 118 11.84 44.37 23.32
C ASN A 118 10.52 43.60 23.22
N ALA A 119 9.81 43.39 24.33
CA ALA A 119 8.55 42.63 24.35
C ALA A 119 7.51 43.20 23.36
N SER A 120 7.46 44.52 23.22
CA SER A 120 6.60 45.23 22.27
C SER A 120 6.87 44.92 20.79
N GLU A 121 8.04 44.40 20.43
CA GLU A 121 8.34 43.96 19.06
C GLU A 121 7.66 42.63 18.69
N LEU A 122 7.16 41.90 19.70
CA LEU A 122 6.29 40.71 19.56
C LEU A 122 4.84 40.99 20.01
N GLY A 123 4.47 42.25 20.21
CA GLY A 123 3.17 42.63 20.80
C GLY A 123 2.98 42.29 22.29
N LEU A 124 4.01 41.77 22.96
CA LEU A 124 3.96 41.34 24.35
C LEU A 124 4.15 42.51 25.33
N ALA A 125 3.52 42.42 26.50
CA ALA A 125 3.73 43.36 27.60
C ALA A 125 5.01 43.04 28.42
N SER A 126 5.47 41.78 28.39
CA SER A 126 6.64 41.29 29.11
C SER A 126 7.09 39.94 28.56
N PHE A 127 8.33 39.53 28.85
CA PHE A 127 8.80 38.15 28.71
C PHE A 127 8.73 37.34 30.02
N HIS A 128 8.46 37.98 31.17
CA HIS A 128 8.37 37.29 32.46
C HIS A 128 6.94 36.82 32.74
N ASN A 129 6.79 35.54 33.10
CA ASN A 129 5.51 34.87 33.34
C ASN A 129 4.59 34.89 32.10
N THR A 130 5.20 34.88 30.92
CA THR A 130 4.55 34.73 29.62
C THR A 130 5.05 33.42 29.01
N LYS A 131 4.13 32.55 28.57
CA LYS A 131 4.47 31.36 27.78
C LYS A 131 4.94 31.83 26.40
N LEU A 132 6.13 31.40 26.03
CA LEU A 132 6.78 31.69 24.76
C LEU A 132 7.01 30.37 24.03
N GLU A 133 6.63 30.31 22.78
CA GLU A 133 7.00 29.26 21.84
C GLU A 133 8.38 29.61 21.29
N LEU A 134 9.33 28.67 21.36
CA LEU A 134 10.65 28.84 20.76
C LEU A 134 10.77 27.86 19.60
N ASN A 135 11.11 28.40 18.43
CA ASN A 135 11.42 27.63 17.23
C ASN A 135 12.78 28.10 16.69
N ILE A 136 13.79 27.26 16.80
CA ILE A 136 15.19 27.65 16.59
C ILE A 136 15.87 26.69 15.61
N ALA A 137 15.74 26.99 14.31
CA ALA A 137 16.39 26.21 13.26
C ALA A 137 17.86 26.63 13.07
N THR A 138 18.73 25.67 12.75
CA THR A 138 20.18 25.88 12.53
C THR A 138 20.77 25.00 11.44
N ARG A 139 21.73 25.58 10.69
CA ARG A 139 22.48 24.92 9.60
C ARG A 139 23.93 25.39 9.49
N VAL A 140 24.84 24.54 9.05
CA VAL A 140 26.25 24.85 8.78
C VAL A 140 26.37 25.35 7.35
N LEU A 141 26.60 26.65 7.20
CA LEU A 141 26.92 27.23 5.90
C LEU A 141 28.31 26.80 5.40
N LYS A 142 29.24 26.45 6.31
CA LYS A 142 30.63 26.09 5.99
C LYS A 142 31.45 25.53 7.17
N ASP A 143 32.30 24.53 6.93
CA ASP A 143 33.50 24.26 7.76
C ASP A 143 34.66 25.21 7.39
N ASN A 144 35.18 25.94 8.37
CA ASN A 144 36.27 26.91 8.16
C ASN A 144 37.66 26.27 8.06
N GLY A 145 37.80 24.97 8.38
CA GLY A 145 39.08 24.25 8.37
C GLY A 145 40.02 24.59 9.54
N ASP A 146 39.57 25.41 10.50
CA ASP A 146 40.31 25.77 11.73
C ASP A 146 39.70 25.13 13.01
N GLY A 147 38.77 24.20 12.84
CA GLY A 147 37.99 23.60 13.93
C GLY A 147 36.73 24.41 14.30
N THR A 148 36.28 25.32 13.42
CA THR A 148 35.01 26.02 13.55
C THR A 148 34.09 25.85 12.35
N TYR A 149 32.79 25.76 12.62
CA TYR A 149 31.73 25.92 11.62
C TYR A 149 31.27 27.38 11.58
N LEU A 150 30.97 27.89 10.38
CA LEU A 150 30.08 29.03 10.18
C LEU A 150 28.66 28.49 10.11
N VAL A 151 27.83 28.84 11.10
CA VAL A 151 26.45 28.39 11.25
C VAL A 151 25.50 29.56 11.05
N GLU A 152 24.36 29.31 10.43
CA GLU A 152 23.20 30.19 10.37
C GLU A 152 22.13 29.72 11.37
N VAL A 153 21.45 30.68 12.01
CA VAL A 153 20.42 30.44 13.03
C VAL A 153 19.15 31.25 12.73
N PHE A 154 17.99 30.60 12.84
CA PHE A 154 16.65 31.17 12.64
C PHE A 154 15.83 31.04 13.94
N PRO A 155 15.93 32.01 14.87
CA PRO A 155 15.29 31.92 16.18
C PRO A 155 13.96 32.67 16.19
N MET A 156 12.91 31.96 15.79
CA MET A 156 11.51 32.39 15.83
C MET A 156 10.95 32.30 17.26
N ILE A 157 10.06 33.23 17.61
CA ILE A 157 9.39 33.28 18.91
C ILE A 157 7.91 33.56 18.69
N ASN A 158 7.02 32.67 19.14
CA ASN A 158 5.56 32.74 18.90
C ASN A 158 5.22 32.97 17.40
N GLY A 159 5.78 32.15 16.51
CA GLY A 159 5.62 32.33 15.06
C GLY A 159 6.14 33.66 14.50
N VAL A 160 7.06 34.36 15.18
CA VAL A 160 7.65 35.63 14.67
C VAL A 160 9.15 35.52 14.58
N LEU A 161 9.71 35.71 13.37
CA LEU A 161 11.14 35.88 13.16
C LEU A 161 11.52 37.35 13.44
N PRO A 162 12.29 37.67 14.50
CA PRO A 162 12.47 39.05 14.94
C PRO A 162 13.17 39.93 13.89
N ARG A 163 12.44 40.94 13.39
CA ARG A 163 12.85 41.80 12.27
C ARG A 163 13.13 41.04 10.95
N GLY A 164 12.62 39.81 10.81
CA GLY A 164 12.63 38.99 9.59
C GLY A 164 14.00 38.51 9.11
N LYS A 165 14.90 38.07 10.01
CA LYS A 165 16.29 37.71 9.70
C LYS A 165 16.81 36.50 10.47
N SER A 166 17.60 35.68 9.78
CA SER A 166 18.59 34.77 10.35
C SER A 166 19.83 35.51 10.88
N TRP A 167 20.67 34.81 11.66
CA TRP A 167 21.98 35.30 12.12
C TRP A 167 23.08 34.28 11.89
N THR A 168 24.19 34.71 11.28
CA THR A 168 25.37 33.88 11.07
C THR A 168 26.44 34.07 12.15
N LEU A 169 27.05 32.97 12.60
CA LEU A 169 27.97 32.92 13.74
C LEU A 169 28.98 31.78 13.60
N ASN A 170 30.19 31.96 14.12
CA ASN A 170 31.22 30.91 14.13
C ASN A 170 31.23 30.17 15.48
N VAL A 171 31.10 28.84 15.43
CA VAL A 171 31.05 27.92 16.58
C VAL A 171 32.14 26.86 16.48
N ASN A 172 32.59 26.31 17.60
CA ASN A 172 33.58 25.24 17.57
C ASN A 172 32.94 23.90 17.17
N LYS A 173 33.47 23.24 16.13
CA LYS A 173 32.93 22.00 15.55
C LYS A 173 32.65 20.93 16.61
N ALA A 174 33.66 20.59 17.40
CA ALA A 174 33.57 19.63 18.51
C ALA A 174 32.71 20.07 19.72
N LYS A 175 31.87 21.12 19.59
CA LYS A 175 30.94 21.60 20.63
C LYS A 175 29.53 21.88 20.12
N PHE A 176 29.32 21.92 18.79
CA PHE A 176 28.04 22.24 18.14
C PHE A 176 27.13 20.99 18.09
N THR A 177 26.73 20.49 19.26
CA THR A 177 25.98 19.24 19.46
C THR A 177 24.61 19.50 20.07
N ARG A 178 23.60 18.65 19.82
CA ARG A 178 22.24 18.76 20.41
C ARG A 178 22.29 18.69 21.94
N SER A 179 22.29 19.85 22.60
CA SER A 179 22.45 19.92 24.06
C SER A 179 21.82 21.18 24.62
N LEU A 180 20.95 20.98 25.61
CA LEU A 180 20.19 22.03 26.27
C LEU A 180 20.85 22.41 27.61
N GLY A 181 21.20 23.68 27.75
CA GLY A 181 21.77 24.29 28.94
C GLY A 181 20.82 25.31 29.56
N LEU A 182 20.32 25.04 30.77
CA LEU A 182 19.30 25.85 31.45
C LEU A 182 19.85 26.40 32.77
N ALA A 183 19.56 27.67 33.08
CA ALA A 183 19.87 28.23 34.39
C ALA A 183 18.88 29.27 34.92
N ASN A 184 18.68 29.21 36.24
CA ASN A 184 17.66 29.91 37.04
C ASN A 184 16.22 29.48 36.70
N PRO A 185 15.23 29.73 37.58
CA PRO A 185 13.95 29.03 37.51
C PRO A 185 13.08 29.41 36.31
N MET A 186 12.73 28.42 35.49
CA MET A 186 11.82 28.55 34.35
C MET A 186 10.91 27.33 34.28
N VAL A 187 9.75 27.48 33.64
CA VAL A 187 8.87 26.34 33.33
C VAL A 187 9.09 25.98 31.86
N LEU A 188 9.29 24.69 31.59
CA LEU A 188 9.33 24.12 30.25
C LEU A 188 8.02 23.36 30.02
N GLU A 189 7.59 23.29 28.77
CA GLU A 189 6.45 22.48 28.35
C GLU A 189 6.76 22.00 26.93
N SER A 190 6.84 20.69 26.74
CA SER A 190 7.01 20.06 25.44
C SER A 190 5.80 20.33 24.55
N ILE A 191 6.02 20.25 23.25
CA ILE A 191 4.97 20.15 22.25
C ILE A 191 5.02 18.72 21.69
N ALA A 192 3.92 18.22 21.13
CA ALA A 192 3.98 17.00 20.35
C ALA A 192 4.83 17.28 19.11
N SER A 193 5.85 16.46 18.85
CA SER A 193 6.60 16.52 17.61
C SER A 193 5.68 16.21 16.43
N SER A 194 5.96 16.84 15.29
CA SER A 194 5.25 16.59 14.03
C SER A 194 5.60 15.24 13.41
N HIS A 195 6.77 14.71 13.79
CA HIS A 195 7.34 13.50 13.20
C HIS A 195 6.37 12.32 13.30
N THR A 196 6.21 11.63 12.17
CA THR A 196 5.13 10.67 11.94
C THR A 196 5.18 9.53 12.96
N ASN A 197 4.17 9.49 13.83
CA ASN A 197 4.00 8.42 14.82
C ASN A 197 3.33 7.17 14.20
N THR A 198 3.68 6.86 12.95
CA THR A 198 3.27 5.64 12.22
C THR A 198 4.37 4.58 12.31
N VAL A 199 3.99 3.32 12.10
CA VAL A 199 4.97 2.23 11.96
C VAL A 199 5.51 2.28 10.54
N PRO A 200 6.84 2.32 10.31
CA PRO A 200 7.40 2.35 8.95
C PRO A 200 6.90 1.17 8.11
N THR A 201 6.45 1.48 6.89
CA THR A 201 5.89 0.51 5.93
C THR A 201 6.96 -0.16 5.07
N SER A 202 8.01 0.59 4.70
CA SER A 202 9.17 0.13 3.92
C SER A 202 10.06 -0.88 4.65
N PHE A 203 10.04 -0.88 5.99
CA PHE A 203 10.90 -1.73 6.81
C PHE A 203 10.47 -3.21 6.77
N THR A 204 11.46 -4.11 6.81
CA THR A 204 11.27 -5.56 6.79
C THR A 204 10.42 -6.03 7.97
N LYS A 205 9.17 -6.39 7.66
CA LYS A 205 8.17 -6.80 8.66
C LYS A 205 8.37 -8.26 9.08
N LEU A 206 8.50 -8.48 10.39
CA LEU A 206 8.76 -9.76 11.03
C LEU A 206 7.61 -10.14 11.97
N THR A 207 7.33 -11.43 12.07
CA THR A 207 6.37 -12.01 13.02
C THR A 207 7.07 -13.03 13.93
N LEU A 208 6.34 -13.64 14.87
CA LEU A 208 6.86 -14.76 15.67
C LEU A 208 7.27 -15.98 14.81
N ASN A 209 6.65 -16.19 13.63
CA ASN A 209 7.03 -17.29 12.73
C ASN A 209 8.45 -17.10 12.17
N ASP A 210 8.83 -15.88 11.81
CA ASP A 210 10.15 -15.51 11.26
C ASP A 210 11.28 -15.65 12.28
N LEU A 211 10.90 -15.69 13.58
CA LEU A 211 11.75 -15.97 14.72
C LEU A 211 11.78 -17.48 15.08
N GLY A 212 11.16 -18.34 14.27
CA GLY A 212 11.08 -19.79 14.49
C GLY A 212 10.08 -20.23 15.56
N ILE A 213 9.04 -19.43 15.83
CA ILE A 213 8.02 -19.69 16.86
C ILE A 213 6.66 -19.93 16.18
N SER A 214 6.42 -21.18 15.76
CA SER A 214 5.23 -21.60 14.99
C SER A 214 3.95 -21.84 15.82
N LYS A 215 3.81 -21.19 16.99
CA LYS A 215 2.62 -21.27 17.86
C LYS A 215 2.63 -20.23 18.97
N ASP A 216 1.44 -19.90 19.47
CA ASP A 216 1.24 -19.07 20.67
C ASP A 216 2.07 -19.54 21.87
N ILE A 217 2.67 -18.59 22.59
CA ILE A 217 3.42 -18.83 23.81
C ILE A 217 2.50 -18.60 25.02
N TYR A 218 1.63 -19.58 25.28
CA TYR A 218 0.92 -19.70 26.56
C TYR A 218 1.87 -20.28 27.63
N ASN A 219 2.06 -19.60 28.77
CA ASN A 219 2.59 -20.28 29.95
C ASN A 219 2.19 -19.64 31.29
N ASP A 220 1.27 -20.31 31.99
CA ASP A 220 0.98 -20.05 33.38
C ASP A 220 1.91 -20.89 34.28
N ILE A 221 2.72 -20.22 35.10
CA ILE A 221 3.55 -20.81 36.17
C ILE A 221 4.67 -21.81 35.74
N LYS A 222 5.54 -21.44 34.78
CA LYS A 222 7.00 -21.73 34.78
C LYS A 222 7.76 -21.12 33.59
N ASN A 223 9.05 -20.78 33.80
CA ASN A 223 9.98 -20.43 32.72
C ASN A 223 10.13 -21.56 31.68
N ALA A 224 9.47 -21.41 30.53
CA ALA A 224 9.82 -22.11 29.30
C ALA A 224 10.72 -21.19 28.45
N TYR A 225 11.94 -21.64 28.17
CA TYR A 225 12.89 -20.87 27.36
C TYR A 225 12.68 -21.11 25.86
N THR A 226 11.57 -20.61 25.31
CA THR A 226 11.42 -20.45 23.85
C THR A 226 12.40 -19.38 23.37
N ASN A 227 13.62 -19.83 23.03
CA ASN A 227 14.58 -19.00 22.31
C ASN A 227 14.13 -18.97 20.85
N GLY A 228 13.34 -17.97 20.48
CA GLY A 228 13.23 -17.63 19.06
C GLY A 228 14.61 -17.19 18.54
N TYR A 229 14.90 -17.47 17.28
CA TYR A 229 16.17 -17.15 16.65
C TYR A 229 15.90 -16.50 15.29
N TYR A 230 16.41 -15.29 15.13
CA TYR A 230 16.39 -14.52 13.90
C TYR A 230 17.77 -14.59 13.23
N ALA A 231 17.82 -14.86 11.93
CA ALA A 231 19.09 -15.08 11.23
C ALA A 231 19.66 -13.84 10.51
N GLY A 232 18.90 -12.75 10.42
CA GLY A 232 19.26 -11.52 9.71
C GLY A 232 19.76 -10.39 10.62
N SER A 233 19.87 -9.20 10.04
CA SER A 233 20.10 -7.94 10.77
C SER A 233 18.79 -7.39 11.31
N TRP A 234 18.79 -6.79 12.50
CA TRP A 234 17.63 -6.07 13.03
C TRP A 234 17.46 -4.68 12.40
N ASP A 235 18.39 -4.28 11.55
CA ASP A 235 18.37 -3.08 10.74
C ASP A 235 17.15 -3.02 9.81
N GLU A 236 16.58 -1.83 9.63
CA GLU A 236 15.31 -1.58 8.95
C GLU A 236 14.22 -2.66 9.19
N THR A 237 14.00 -3.10 10.44
CA THR A 237 13.00 -4.14 10.75
C THR A 237 11.83 -3.68 11.63
N VAL A 238 10.66 -4.27 11.39
CA VAL A 238 9.42 -4.09 12.17
C VAL A 238 8.97 -5.44 12.73
N LEU A 239 9.19 -5.71 14.01
CA LEU A 239 8.72 -6.93 14.67
C LEU A 239 7.30 -6.74 15.25
N SER A 240 6.29 -7.28 14.56
CA SER A 240 4.88 -7.27 14.93
C SER A 240 4.48 -8.50 15.75
N LEU A 241 3.71 -8.31 16.84
CA LEU A 241 3.09 -9.39 17.62
C LEU A 241 1.90 -8.92 18.47
N ASN A 242 0.99 -9.86 18.79
CA ASN A 242 -0.09 -9.64 19.76
C ASN A 242 0.36 -10.08 21.15
N VAL A 243 0.14 -9.24 22.18
CA VAL A 243 0.70 -9.44 23.52
C VAL A 243 -0.32 -9.17 24.61
N ASN A 244 -0.43 -10.08 25.58
CA ASN A 244 -1.23 -9.90 26.79
C ASN A 244 -0.31 -9.96 28.03
N PHE A 245 -0.30 -8.90 28.84
CA PHE A 245 0.57 -8.78 30.01
C PHE A 245 -0.22 -9.08 31.30
N GLY A 246 0.05 -10.22 31.91
CA GLY A 246 -0.47 -10.57 33.24
C GLY A 246 0.12 -9.73 34.38
N THR A 247 -0.32 -10.03 35.60
CA THR A 247 -0.22 -9.13 36.76
C THR A 247 1.14 -9.09 37.48
N TRP A 248 2.14 -9.89 37.11
CA TRP A 248 3.48 -9.79 37.71
C TRP A 248 4.61 -10.31 36.81
N LYS A 249 5.64 -9.47 36.61
CA LYS A 249 6.91 -9.74 35.87
C LYS A 249 6.83 -10.01 34.36
N SER A 250 5.62 -10.17 33.82
CA SER A 250 5.26 -10.30 32.41
C SER A 250 6.14 -9.44 31.49
N ARG A 251 6.80 -10.07 30.52
CA ARG A 251 7.76 -9.39 29.63
C ARG A 251 8.04 -10.15 28.34
N ILE A 252 8.43 -9.39 27.32
CA ILE A 252 9.00 -9.86 26.05
C ILE A 252 10.36 -9.19 25.83
N ARG A 253 11.30 -9.92 25.20
CA ARG A 253 12.63 -9.42 24.83
C ARG A 253 13.02 -9.81 23.41
N PHE A 254 13.68 -8.91 22.70
CA PHE A 254 14.34 -9.14 21.41
C PHE A 254 15.79 -8.62 21.45
N ALA A 255 16.50 -8.69 20.31
CA ALA A 255 17.92 -8.33 20.20
C ALA A 255 18.85 -9.03 21.22
N ARG A 256 18.51 -10.26 21.66
CA ARG A 256 19.13 -10.92 22.82
C ARG A 256 20.28 -11.87 22.44
N GLY A 257 21.39 -11.76 23.17
CA GLY A 257 22.57 -12.65 23.02
C GLY A 257 22.43 -14.04 23.68
N ASP A 258 23.28 -14.96 23.25
CA ASP A 258 23.32 -16.37 23.67
C ASP A 258 23.42 -16.56 25.20
N GLY A 259 22.35 -17.06 25.80
CA GLY A 259 22.28 -17.35 27.25
C GLY A 259 22.20 -16.12 28.17
N SER A 260 22.25 -14.90 27.64
CA SER A 260 22.14 -13.66 28.43
C SER A 260 20.70 -13.44 28.96
N TYR A 261 20.55 -12.47 29.86
CA TYR A 261 19.26 -11.84 30.19
C TYR A 261 19.12 -10.41 29.61
N SER A 262 20.16 -9.92 28.91
CA SER A 262 20.17 -8.62 28.22
C SER A 262 19.49 -8.67 26.86
N GLY A 263 18.97 -7.52 26.44
CA GLY A 263 18.23 -7.31 25.19
C GLY A 263 17.26 -6.14 25.37
N ILE A 264 16.63 -5.73 24.28
CA ILE A 264 15.57 -4.71 24.28
C ILE A 264 14.28 -5.40 24.77
N CYS A 265 13.50 -4.73 25.62
CA CYS A 265 12.43 -5.34 26.41
C CYS A 265 11.19 -4.44 26.49
N LEU A 266 10.00 -5.05 26.46
CA LEU A 266 8.74 -4.45 26.94
C LEU A 266 8.24 -5.29 28.14
N TYR A 267 7.95 -4.67 29.28
CA TYR A 267 7.62 -5.38 30.52
C TYR A 267 6.63 -4.65 31.44
N ARG A 268 5.88 -5.40 32.24
CA ARG A 268 4.97 -4.89 33.27
C ARG A 268 5.76 -4.37 34.49
N ASP A 269 5.55 -3.11 34.88
CA ASP A 269 6.11 -2.52 36.11
C ASP A 269 5.01 -1.78 36.89
N GLY A 270 4.49 -2.45 37.93
CA GLY A 270 3.28 -2.00 38.63
C GLY A 270 2.09 -1.91 37.68
N ASP A 271 1.35 -0.80 37.77
CA ASP A 271 0.17 -0.54 36.94
C ASP A 271 0.53 -0.15 35.50
N ASN A 272 1.82 0.08 35.18
CA ASN A 272 2.33 0.53 33.89
C ASN A 272 3.05 -0.57 33.08
N LEU A 273 3.45 -0.22 31.85
CA LEU A 273 4.49 -0.92 31.09
C LEU A 273 5.79 -0.08 31.07
N LYS A 274 6.91 -0.72 30.78
CA LYS A 274 8.20 -0.08 30.48
C LYS A 274 8.84 -0.68 29.23
N PHE A 275 9.39 0.20 28.41
CA PHE A 275 10.11 -0.13 27.18
C PHE A 275 11.55 0.35 27.28
N GLY A 276 12.50 -0.48 26.86
CA GLY A 276 13.95 -0.19 26.88
C GLY A 276 14.78 -1.39 27.34
N ALA A 277 15.96 -1.13 27.92
CA ALA A 277 16.90 -2.18 28.28
C ALA A 277 16.65 -2.82 29.67
N ASP A 278 16.55 -4.15 29.73
CA ASP A 278 16.30 -4.90 30.98
C ASP A 278 17.57 -5.22 31.80
N SER A 279 18.75 -5.31 31.18
CA SER A 279 20.03 -5.51 31.90
C SER A 279 21.27 -5.22 31.05
N THR A 280 22.45 -5.15 31.70
CA THR A 280 23.76 -4.89 31.08
C THR A 280 24.17 -5.98 30.07
N PRO A 281 24.81 -5.64 28.93
CA PRO A 281 25.37 -4.32 28.59
C PRO A 281 24.33 -3.29 28.14
N PHE A 282 23.18 -3.72 27.61
CA PHE A 282 22.14 -2.83 27.08
C PHE A 282 21.67 -1.74 28.04
N SER A 283 21.56 -2.02 29.35
CA SER A 283 21.14 -1.03 30.35
C SER A 283 22.18 0.06 30.68
N SER A 284 23.25 0.15 29.88
CA SER A 284 24.19 1.28 29.85
C SER A 284 24.25 1.98 28.48
N LEU A 285 23.50 1.48 27.49
CA LEU A 285 23.45 1.99 26.12
C LEU A 285 22.07 2.56 25.77
N LEU A 286 20.98 1.89 26.19
CA LEU A 286 19.59 2.34 26.02
C LEU A 286 18.96 2.70 27.36
N SER A 287 18.16 3.77 27.37
CA SER A 287 17.35 4.21 28.51
C SER A 287 16.10 3.32 28.71
N ASN A 288 15.17 3.71 29.60
CA ASN A 288 13.88 3.04 29.78
C ASN A 288 12.77 4.09 29.90
N VAL A 289 11.80 4.07 28.99
CA VAL A 289 10.57 4.86 29.06
C VAL A 289 9.46 4.10 29.77
N THR A 290 8.50 4.83 30.34
CA THR A 290 7.32 4.26 31.03
C THR A 290 6.06 4.60 30.26
N VAL A 291 5.25 3.59 29.96
CA VAL A 291 3.97 3.75 29.25
C VAL A 291 2.84 3.49 30.24
N THR A 292 1.95 4.46 30.37
CA THR A 292 0.76 4.39 31.24
C THR A 292 -0.46 3.94 30.45
N PRO A 293 -1.49 3.33 31.08
CA PRO A 293 -2.71 2.95 30.39
C PRO A 293 -3.38 4.13 29.66
N ALA A 294 -3.36 5.31 30.29
CA ALA A 294 -3.98 6.53 29.76
C ALA A 294 -3.36 7.02 28.45
N GLN A 295 -2.06 6.77 28.20
CA GLN A 295 -1.41 7.12 26.92
C GLN A 295 -1.95 6.29 25.74
N LEU A 296 -2.55 5.12 26.01
CA LEU A 296 -3.18 4.26 24.99
C LEU A 296 -4.72 4.31 25.03
N GLY A 297 -5.31 5.27 25.77
CA GLY A 297 -6.76 5.35 25.98
C GLY A 297 -7.35 4.23 26.87
N LEU A 298 -6.53 3.49 27.61
CA LEU A 298 -6.94 2.36 28.44
C LEU A 298 -7.12 2.74 29.92
N GLU A 299 -8.04 2.07 30.62
CA GLU A 299 -8.16 2.18 32.09
C GLU A 299 -7.07 1.39 32.83
N SER A 300 -6.63 0.26 32.25
CA SER A 300 -5.52 -0.57 32.76
C SER A 300 -4.96 -1.46 31.64
N PHE A 301 -3.83 -2.15 31.88
CA PHE A 301 -3.30 -3.17 30.98
C PHE A 301 -3.73 -4.61 31.34
N ASP A 302 -4.53 -4.81 32.41
CA ASP A 302 -4.78 -6.15 32.95
C ASP A 302 -5.75 -6.96 32.07
N ASN A 303 -5.26 -8.06 31.50
CA ASN A 303 -5.95 -8.92 30.52
C ASN A 303 -6.23 -8.25 29.16
N VAL A 304 -5.58 -7.13 28.84
CA VAL A 304 -5.75 -6.45 27.54
C VAL A 304 -4.82 -7.07 26.49
N ARG A 305 -5.37 -7.42 25.32
CA ARG A 305 -4.60 -7.76 24.11
C ARG A 305 -4.07 -6.46 23.51
N LEU A 306 -2.75 -6.34 23.37
CA LEU A 306 -2.06 -5.19 22.79
C LEU A 306 -1.39 -5.61 21.49
N ALA A 307 -1.62 -4.86 20.41
CA ALA A 307 -0.82 -4.98 19.20
C ALA A 307 0.50 -4.23 19.43
N VAL A 308 1.63 -4.93 19.37
CA VAL A 308 2.97 -4.37 19.60
C VAL A 308 3.80 -4.48 18.34
N ASN A 309 4.38 -3.37 17.90
CA ASN A 309 5.37 -3.32 16.82
C ASN A 309 6.66 -2.73 17.38
N PHE A 310 7.74 -3.51 17.45
CA PHE A 310 9.08 -2.96 17.65
C PHE A 310 9.67 -2.54 16.32
N VAL A 311 10.41 -1.44 16.31
CA VAL A 311 11.07 -0.91 15.11
C VAL A 311 12.55 -0.74 15.42
N THR A 312 13.44 -1.21 14.55
CA THR A 312 14.89 -1.04 14.69
C THR A 312 15.56 -0.64 13.37
N ASP A 313 16.61 0.15 13.51
CA ASP A 313 17.16 1.06 12.50
C ASP A 313 18.62 1.35 12.93
N TYR A 314 19.61 1.08 12.07
CA TYR A 314 21.05 1.25 12.38
C TYR A 314 21.60 2.52 11.70
N ILE A 315 22.36 3.32 12.45
CA ILE A 315 22.73 4.69 12.04
C ILE A 315 24.07 5.14 12.64
N ASP A 316 24.65 6.21 12.10
CA ASP A 316 25.86 6.89 12.59
C ASP A 316 25.48 8.18 13.37
N LEU A 317 25.20 8.06 14.68
CA LEU A 317 24.83 9.21 15.54
C LEU A 317 26.06 9.91 16.14
N ASP A 318 27.16 9.17 16.32
CA ASP A 318 28.45 9.66 16.83
C ASP A 318 29.26 10.46 15.77
N CYS A 319 29.04 10.17 14.48
CA CYS A 319 29.73 10.70 13.30
C CYS A 319 31.20 10.25 13.16
N ASP A 320 31.48 9.00 13.54
CA ASP A 320 32.76 8.29 13.34
C ASP A 320 32.92 7.74 11.91
N GLY A 321 31.80 7.49 11.23
CA GLY A 321 31.73 6.85 9.91
C GLY A 321 31.27 5.39 9.95
N SER A 322 30.57 4.98 11.01
CA SER A 322 30.07 3.61 11.25
C SER A 322 28.58 3.63 11.57
N GLU A 323 27.79 2.82 10.87
CA GLU A 323 26.36 2.59 11.18
C GLU A 323 26.23 1.48 12.25
N ASP A 324 26.82 1.71 13.43
CA ASP A 324 26.76 0.76 14.56
C ASP A 324 26.13 1.32 15.85
N ASP A 325 25.55 2.52 15.79
CA ASP A 325 24.55 3.01 16.74
C ASP A 325 23.14 2.48 16.38
N ILE A 326 22.21 2.51 17.34
CA ILE A 326 20.84 1.98 17.16
C ILE A 326 19.76 3.01 17.51
N LYS A 327 18.73 3.08 16.65
CA LYS A 327 17.44 3.76 16.89
C LYS A 327 16.34 2.69 17.07
N VAL A 328 15.49 2.86 18.09
CA VAL A 328 14.52 1.83 18.51
C VAL A 328 13.15 2.40 18.82
N GLY A 329 12.14 2.07 18.02
CA GLY A 329 10.74 2.36 18.26
C GLY A 329 9.99 1.21 18.95
N CYS A 330 8.87 1.53 19.60
CA CYS A 330 7.89 0.55 20.09
C CYS A 330 6.49 1.14 20.03
N PHE A 331 5.69 0.74 19.05
CA PHE A 331 4.30 1.17 18.91
C PHE A 331 3.39 0.17 19.61
N ILE A 332 2.46 0.66 20.45
CA ILE A 332 1.50 -0.16 21.18
C ILE A 332 0.10 0.35 20.84
N ASN A 333 -0.71 -0.49 20.19
CA ASN A 333 -1.98 -0.11 19.58
C ASN A 333 -1.86 1.14 18.67
N GLY A 334 -0.77 1.24 17.92
CA GLY A 334 -0.46 2.37 17.03
C GLY A 334 0.22 3.57 17.70
N VAL A 335 0.28 3.65 19.04
CA VAL A 335 0.89 4.79 19.75
C VAL A 335 2.34 4.50 20.13
N LEU A 336 3.27 5.41 19.82
CA LEU A 336 4.69 5.28 20.15
C LEU A 336 4.92 5.32 21.67
N ALA A 337 5.63 4.33 22.20
CA ALA A 337 5.87 4.14 23.63
C ALA A 337 6.70 5.31 24.22
N GLY A 338 6.04 6.17 24.99
CA GLY A 338 6.69 7.37 25.55
C GLY A 338 6.78 8.56 24.59
N GLY A 339 6.27 8.43 23.35
CA GLY A 339 6.25 9.50 22.35
C GLY A 339 7.57 9.77 21.64
N HIS A 340 8.58 8.90 21.78
CA HIS A 340 9.87 9.02 21.11
C HIS A 340 10.55 7.65 20.94
N CYS A 341 11.50 7.56 20.01
CA CYS A 341 12.39 6.41 19.88
C CYS A 341 13.50 6.45 20.95
N LEU A 342 14.07 5.28 21.25
CA LEU A 342 15.25 5.14 22.11
C LEU A 342 16.50 5.04 21.26
N TYR A 343 17.57 5.71 21.66
CA TYR A 343 18.85 5.75 20.95
C TYR A 343 19.98 5.19 21.82
N GLY A 344 20.92 4.47 21.23
CA GLY A 344 22.06 3.90 21.95
C GLY A 344 23.30 3.77 21.09
N TYR A 345 24.44 4.23 21.63
CA TYR A 345 25.72 4.29 20.92
C TYR A 345 26.56 3.00 21.03
N ASP A 346 27.43 2.71 20.06
CA ASP A 346 28.22 1.46 19.94
C ASP A 346 27.35 0.17 20.06
N ALA A 347 26.05 0.27 19.76
CA ALA A 347 25.04 -0.63 20.32
C ALA A 347 24.75 -1.86 19.46
N VAL A 348 24.91 -1.78 18.13
CA VAL A 348 24.66 -2.88 17.20
C VAL A 348 25.54 -4.09 17.52
N ALA A 349 26.82 -3.86 17.84
CA ALA A 349 27.75 -4.91 18.28
C ALA A 349 27.36 -5.62 19.59
N SER A 350 26.43 -5.05 20.37
CA SER A 350 25.85 -5.68 21.58
C SER A 350 24.55 -6.45 21.31
N MET A 351 23.94 -6.30 20.13
CA MET A 351 22.73 -7.04 19.75
C MET A 351 23.01 -8.53 19.56
N GLY A 352 22.01 -9.34 19.89
CA GLY A 352 21.98 -10.76 19.56
C GLY A 352 20.74 -11.14 18.78
N THR A 353 20.76 -12.35 18.24
CA THR A 353 19.76 -12.88 17.32
C THR A 353 18.50 -13.44 17.97
N ARG A 354 18.35 -13.39 19.31
CA ARG A 354 17.28 -14.13 20.00
C ARG A 354 16.08 -13.28 20.40
N PHE A 355 14.92 -13.93 20.39
CA PHE A 355 13.68 -13.49 21.01
C PHE A 355 13.32 -14.36 22.23
N ALA A 356 12.60 -13.81 23.21
CA ALA A 356 12.08 -14.53 24.37
C ALA A 356 10.84 -13.89 25.00
N VAL A 357 9.88 -14.71 25.42
CA VAL A 357 8.74 -14.35 26.28
C VAL A 357 8.99 -14.94 27.67
N ASN A 358 8.60 -14.26 28.75
CA ASN A 358 8.82 -14.76 30.12
C ASN A 358 7.62 -14.55 31.06
N GLU A 359 7.71 -15.22 32.22
CA GLU A 359 6.65 -15.46 33.23
C GLU A 359 5.55 -14.39 33.29
N GLY A 360 4.30 -14.81 33.05
CA GLY A 360 3.10 -13.96 33.18
C GLY A 360 2.67 -13.25 31.90
N CYS A 361 3.43 -13.34 30.81
CA CYS A 361 3.05 -12.80 29.50
C CYS A 361 2.58 -13.92 28.56
N VAL A 362 1.51 -13.67 27.81
CA VAL A 362 1.15 -14.45 26.62
C VAL A 362 1.55 -13.62 25.41
N ALA A 363 2.30 -14.23 24.49
CA ALA A 363 2.50 -13.69 23.15
C ALA A 363 1.79 -14.62 22.16
N GLU A 364 0.89 -14.05 21.39
CA GLU A 364 0.07 -14.73 20.40
C GLU A 364 0.67 -14.48 19.02
N LEU A 365 0.45 -15.42 18.10
CA LEU A 365 0.68 -15.14 16.68
C LEU A 365 -0.18 -13.93 16.27
N SER A 366 0.43 -12.98 15.56
CA SER A 366 -0.30 -11.87 14.97
C SER A 366 -1.26 -12.42 13.91
N GLU A 367 -2.55 -12.12 14.02
CA GLU A 367 -3.53 -12.33 12.96
C GLU A 367 -3.35 -11.30 11.83
N ILE A 368 -2.16 -11.34 11.23
CA ILE A 368 -1.88 -10.83 9.90
C ILE A 368 -1.54 -12.09 9.10
N ALA A 369 -2.51 -12.56 8.32
CA ALA A 369 -2.26 -13.59 7.34
C ALA A 369 -1.37 -12.99 6.24
N VAL A 370 -0.05 -13.12 6.37
CA VAL A 370 0.84 -12.95 5.23
C VAL A 370 0.48 -14.09 4.26
N PRO A 371 -0.02 -13.81 3.05
CA PRO A 371 -0.40 -14.87 2.13
C PRO A 371 0.80 -15.78 1.86
N ALA A 372 0.55 -17.09 1.85
CA ALA A 372 1.56 -18.05 1.44
C ALA A 372 1.81 -17.83 -0.06
N ARG A 373 2.96 -17.24 -0.42
CA ARG A 373 3.34 -16.92 -1.80
C ARG A 373 3.24 -18.18 -2.65
N THR A 374 2.23 -18.20 -3.51
CA THR A 374 1.95 -19.26 -4.47
C THR A 374 2.65 -18.98 -5.81
N MET A 375 2.90 -20.03 -6.60
CA MET A 375 3.64 -19.91 -7.86
C MET A 375 2.86 -19.12 -8.93
N TYR A 376 3.23 -17.84 -9.11
CA TYR A 376 2.69 -16.96 -10.16
C TYR A 376 3.74 -16.46 -11.17
N GLU A 377 5.04 -16.67 -10.93
CA GLU A 377 6.09 -16.11 -11.79
C GLU A 377 6.13 -16.82 -13.17
N THR A 378 5.63 -16.18 -14.23
CA THR A 378 5.45 -16.79 -15.58
C THR A 378 6.65 -16.67 -16.53
N ASN A 379 7.69 -15.90 -16.17
CA ASN A 379 8.76 -15.52 -17.09
C ASN A 379 9.92 -16.53 -17.17
N TYR A 380 9.75 -17.71 -16.58
CA TYR A 380 10.80 -18.72 -16.41
C TYR A 380 10.85 -19.76 -17.55
N ASP A 381 12.05 -20.05 -18.05
CA ASP A 381 12.28 -21.25 -18.88
C ASP A 381 12.07 -22.50 -18.00
N PHE A 382 11.15 -23.38 -18.40
CA PHE A 382 10.77 -24.55 -17.60
C PHE A 382 11.51 -25.84 -17.99
N TYR A 383 12.15 -26.46 -17.00
CA TYR A 383 12.93 -27.69 -17.09
C TYR A 383 12.35 -28.78 -16.19
N THR A 384 12.50 -30.04 -16.60
CA THR A 384 12.06 -31.22 -15.82
C THR A 384 13.13 -32.30 -15.79
N LEU A 385 12.81 -33.45 -15.18
CA LEU A 385 13.68 -34.64 -15.20
C LEU A 385 14.08 -35.07 -16.63
N SER A 386 13.19 -34.93 -17.62
CA SER A 386 13.50 -35.28 -19.02
C SER A 386 14.57 -34.37 -19.62
N ASN A 387 14.53 -33.07 -19.33
CA ASN A 387 15.57 -32.09 -19.72
C ASN A 387 16.93 -32.39 -19.05
N ALA A 388 16.93 -33.05 -17.89
CA ALA A 388 18.15 -33.54 -17.25
C ALA A 388 18.64 -34.90 -17.83
N GLY A 389 17.85 -35.56 -18.68
CA GLY A 389 18.09 -36.94 -19.14
C GLY A 389 17.77 -38.01 -18.08
N ILE A 390 16.99 -37.67 -17.05
CA ILE A 390 16.66 -38.56 -15.93
C ILE A 390 15.29 -39.21 -16.19
N ASN A 391 15.27 -40.54 -16.26
CA ASN A 391 14.03 -41.31 -16.35
C ASN A 391 13.34 -41.43 -14.97
N ASP A 392 12.01 -41.45 -15.01
CA ASP A 392 11.11 -41.85 -13.91
C ASP A 392 11.55 -43.15 -13.22
N GLY A 393 11.31 -43.23 -11.91
CA GLY A 393 11.61 -44.43 -11.13
C GLY A 393 12.05 -44.15 -9.70
N THR A 394 12.97 -44.98 -9.21
CA THR A 394 13.42 -44.98 -7.81
C THR A 394 14.94 -45.08 -7.70
N GLY A 395 15.49 -44.71 -6.54
CA GLY A 395 16.91 -44.89 -6.24
C GLY A 395 17.82 -43.86 -6.92
N VAL A 396 19.11 -44.17 -7.02
CA VAL A 396 20.14 -43.26 -7.55
C VAL A 396 19.85 -42.86 -9.01
N ALA A 397 20.01 -41.57 -9.32
CA ALA A 397 20.00 -41.06 -10.69
C ALA A 397 20.78 -39.76 -10.81
N TYR A 398 21.31 -39.50 -12.00
CA TYR A 398 22.14 -38.36 -12.31
C TYR A 398 21.77 -37.78 -13.68
N GLY A 399 21.77 -36.46 -13.81
CA GLY A 399 21.46 -35.75 -15.04
C GLY A 399 22.14 -34.40 -15.15
N ILE A 400 22.16 -33.88 -16.38
CA ILE A 400 22.72 -32.58 -16.77
C ILE A 400 21.60 -31.81 -17.44
N LEU A 401 21.24 -30.62 -16.93
CA LEU A 401 20.18 -29.82 -17.52
C LEU A 401 20.58 -29.32 -18.92
N LYS A 402 19.65 -29.51 -19.86
CA LYS A 402 19.80 -29.14 -21.26
C LYS A 402 18.64 -28.28 -21.73
N ASN A 403 18.97 -27.23 -22.48
CA ASN A 403 17.99 -26.34 -23.11
C ASN A 403 17.26 -27.03 -24.28
N SER A 404 16.28 -26.32 -24.85
CA SER A 404 15.46 -26.79 -25.98
C SER A 404 16.27 -27.14 -27.25
N ALA A 405 17.49 -26.62 -27.40
CA ALA A 405 18.42 -26.97 -28.47
C ALA A 405 19.31 -28.21 -28.16
N GLY A 406 19.18 -28.80 -26.97
CA GLY A 406 19.95 -29.97 -26.51
C GLY A 406 21.36 -29.65 -25.99
N ALA A 407 21.73 -28.37 -25.92
CA ALA A 407 22.98 -27.90 -25.34
C ALA A 407 22.86 -27.84 -23.80
N ASP A 408 23.98 -28.03 -23.11
CA ASP A 408 24.04 -27.97 -21.65
C ASP A 408 23.85 -26.51 -21.16
N VAL A 409 23.16 -26.31 -20.04
CA VAL A 409 22.98 -25.00 -19.39
C VAL A 409 24.30 -24.52 -18.75
N GLU A 410 24.73 -23.28 -18.96
CA GLU A 410 25.90 -22.64 -18.31
C GLU A 410 25.66 -21.12 -18.14
N GLY A 411 26.23 -20.52 -17.08
CA GLY A 411 26.26 -19.06 -16.87
C GLY A 411 24.88 -18.43 -16.72
N THR A 412 24.64 -17.30 -17.40
CA THR A 412 23.40 -16.51 -17.40
C THR A 412 22.16 -17.24 -17.98
N ALA A 413 22.24 -18.55 -18.19
CA ALA A 413 21.09 -19.44 -18.45
C ALA A 413 20.54 -20.07 -17.16
N TYR A 414 21.04 -19.69 -15.99
CA TYR A 414 20.38 -19.88 -14.69
C TYR A 414 19.57 -18.66 -14.23
N ASP A 415 19.63 -17.56 -14.98
CA ASP A 415 18.70 -16.46 -14.83
C ASP A 415 17.34 -16.86 -15.42
N ALA A 416 16.24 -16.50 -14.76
CA ALA A 416 14.88 -16.95 -15.08
C ALA A 416 14.76 -18.47 -15.39
N LEU A 417 15.41 -19.34 -14.62
CA LEU A 417 15.31 -20.82 -14.77
C LEU A 417 14.40 -21.47 -13.72
N MET A 418 13.41 -22.26 -14.15
CA MET A 418 12.57 -23.08 -13.25
C MET A 418 12.76 -24.59 -13.52
N PHE A 419 13.10 -25.36 -12.50
CA PHE A 419 13.14 -26.83 -12.53
C PHE A 419 11.95 -27.44 -11.78
N GLY A 420 11.19 -28.36 -12.38
CA GLY A 420 10.03 -29.03 -11.76
C GLY A 420 10.05 -30.57 -11.84
N ALA A 421 9.66 -31.23 -10.74
CA ALA A 421 9.50 -32.69 -10.65
C ALA A 421 8.50 -33.11 -9.55
N ARG A 422 7.90 -34.31 -9.67
CA ARG A 422 7.22 -34.96 -8.52
C ARG A 422 8.22 -35.85 -7.78
N ILE A 423 8.31 -35.68 -6.46
CA ILE A 423 9.35 -36.27 -5.62
C ILE A 423 8.74 -36.90 -4.36
N LYS A 424 9.33 -38.00 -3.89
CA LYS A 424 9.07 -38.59 -2.57
C LYS A 424 10.34 -39.10 -1.94
N PHE A 425 10.72 -38.58 -0.77
CA PHE A 425 11.88 -39.05 0.00
C PHE A 425 11.46 -40.19 0.95
N VAL A 426 11.83 -41.45 0.67
CA VAL A 426 11.34 -42.61 1.44
C VAL A 426 12.17 -42.91 2.71
N THR A 427 13.45 -42.55 2.74
CA THR A 427 14.39 -42.88 3.83
C THR A 427 15.00 -41.62 4.47
N THR A 428 15.12 -41.58 5.80
CA THR A 428 15.87 -40.52 6.50
C THR A 428 17.30 -40.42 5.95
N GLY A 429 17.74 -39.22 5.58
CA GLY A 429 19.02 -38.97 4.90
C GLY A 429 18.96 -39.10 3.37
N ALA A 430 17.83 -39.48 2.78
CA ALA A 430 17.58 -39.33 1.36
C ALA A 430 17.67 -37.84 0.96
N ARG A 431 18.23 -37.58 -0.23
CA ARG A 431 18.62 -36.23 -0.65
C ARG A 431 18.71 -36.08 -2.15
N MET A 432 18.47 -34.85 -2.60
CA MET A 432 18.64 -34.35 -3.95
C MET A 432 19.66 -33.22 -3.93
N HIS A 433 20.48 -33.11 -4.96
CA HIS A 433 21.32 -31.94 -5.21
C HIS A 433 20.84 -31.24 -6.50
N TYR A 434 20.72 -29.91 -6.43
CA TYR A 434 20.40 -28.99 -7.51
C TYR A 434 21.56 -28.01 -7.69
N ALA A 435 21.68 -27.43 -8.90
CA ALA A 435 22.78 -26.57 -9.31
C ALA A 435 24.19 -27.14 -9.01
N ALA A 436 24.38 -28.46 -9.12
CA ALA A 436 25.63 -29.12 -8.69
C ALA A 436 26.77 -28.93 -9.70
N SER A 437 27.97 -28.60 -9.22
CA SER A 437 29.11 -28.15 -10.05
C SER A 437 29.81 -29.25 -10.87
N ASP A 438 29.76 -30.52 -10.44
CA ASP A 438 30.44 -31.66 -11.08
C ASP A 438 29.63 -32.94 -10.78
N ALA A 439 29.49 -33.81 -11.78
CA ALA A 439 28.81 -35.11 -11.67
C ALA A 439 29.29 -35.98 -10.50
N SER A 440 30.59 -35.92 -10.23
CA SER A 440 31.32 -36.72 -9.26
C SER A 440 31.50 -36.04 -7.89
N GLN A 441 31.27 -34.72 -7.82
CA GLN A 441 31.34 -33.96 -6.58
C GLN A 441 29.91 -33.64 -6.15
N PHE A 442 29.41 -34.36 -5.15
CA PHE A 442 28.27 -33.92 -4.35
C PHE A 442 28.55 -32.48 -3.93
N SER A 443 27.79 -31.52 -4.46
CA SER A 443 28.05 -30.07 -4.40
C SER A 443 26.80 -29.31 -4.81
N GLY A 444 26.79 -27.99 -4.65
CA GLY A 444 25.61 -27.17 -4.92
C GLY A 444 24.57 -27.24 -3.81
N ILE A 445 23.33 -26.93 -4.16
CA ILE A 445 22.19 -26.81 -3.26
C ILE A 445 21.64 -28.20 -2.93
N GLN A 446 21.67 -28.62 -1.66
CA GLN A 446 21.21 -29.95 -1.26
C GLN A 446 19.89 -29.90 -0.47
N LEU A 447 18.84 -30.54 -0.99
CA LEU A 447 17.61 -30.85 -0.26
C LEU A 447 17.75 -32.22 0.42
N ARG A 448 17.42 -32.36 1.70
CA ARG A 448 17.61 -33.60 2.48
C ARG A 448 16.54 -33.83 3.53
N LEU A 449 16.06 -35.07 3.63
CA LEU A 449 15.10 -35.52 4.65
C LEU A 449 15.80 -35.79 6.00
N LEU A 450 15.32 -35.15 7.07
CA LEU A 450 15.78 -35.36 8.44
C LEU A 450 15.05 -36.53 9.15
N GLY A 451 15.43 -36.80 10.40
CA GLY A 451 14.90 -37.91 11.20
C GLY A 451 13.56 -37.62 11.89
N ASP A 452 13.14 -36.36 11.89
CA ASP A 452 11.84 -35.86 12.36
C ASP A 452 10.79 -35.76 11.24
N GLY A 453 11.22 -35.85 9.97
CA GLY A 453 10.34 -35.74 8.80
C GLY A 453 10.40 -34.38 8.09
N THR A 454 11.20 -33.44 8.56
CA THR A 454 11.46 -32.14 7.90
C THR A 454 12.44 -32.26 6.74
N LEU A 455 12.47 -31.24 5.87
CA LEU A 455 13.51 -31.08 4.84
C LEU A 455 14.50 -29.99 5.25
N THR A 456 15.77 -30.15 4.91
CA THR A 456 16.77 -29.07 4.96
C THR A 456 17.29 -28.73 3.59
N VAL A 457 17.44 -27.44 3.29
CA VAL A 457 18.26 -26.91 2.19
C VAL A 457 19.62 -26.51 2.78
N GLU A 458 20.64 -27.33 2.59
CA GLU A 458 22.00 -27.11 3.11
C GLU A 458 23.03 -26.90 1.99
N PRO A 459 23.98 -25.95 2.11
CA PRO A 459 25.06 -25.76 1.13
C PRO A 459 26.05 -26.92 1.25
N TYR A 460 26.18 -27.75 0.21
CA TYR A 460 27.03 -28.94 0.29
C TYR A 460 28.40 -28.72 -0.38
N SER A 461 29.45 -29.27 0.25
CA SER A 461 30.87 -29.20 -0.14
C SER A 461 31.57 -27.82 -0.09
N GLY A 462 30.87 -26.74 0.31
CA GLY A 462 31.50 -25.44 0.57
C GLY A 462 31.95 -24.66 -0.67
N LYS A 463 31.26 -24.83 -1.81
CA LYS A 463 31.36 -23.93 -2.98
C LYS A 463 30.31 -22.82 -2.99
N LEU A 464 29.19 -23.03 -2.31
CA LEU A 464 28.16 -22.02 -2.06
C LEU A 464 28.16 -21.67 -0.56
N THR A 465 27.87 -20.41 -0.24
CA THR A 465 27.89 -19.86 1.12
C THR A 465 26.53 -19.25 1.46
N TYR A 466 25.66 -20.00 2.13
CA TYR A 466 24.37 -19.48 2.61
C TYR A 466 23.91 -20.20 3.87
N THR A 467 22.98 -19.59 4.61
CA THR A 467 22.43 -20.16 5.85
C THR A 467 21.49 -21.32 5.54
N THR A 468 21.72 -22.48 6.18
CA THR A 468 20.86 -23.67 6.03
C THR A 468 19.41 -23.35 6.37
N ILE A 469 18.49 -23.67 5.46
CA ILE A 469 17.05 -23.50 5.65
C ILE A 469 16.45 -24.82 6.13
N ILE A 470 15.61 -24.78 7.17
CA ILE A 470 14.73 -25.89 7.56
C ILE A 470 13.35 -25.61 6.97
N ILE A 471 12.73 -26.62 6.37
CA ILE A 471 11.43 -26.57 5.73
C ILE A 471 10.50 -27.52 6.50
N ASP A 472 9.46 -26.97 7.11
CA ASP A 472 8.46 -27.72 7.88
C ASP A 472 7.37 -28.27 6.94
N PRO A 473 7.10 -29.60 6.94
CA PRO A 473 6.05 -30.19 6.10
C PRO A 473 4.65 -29.61 6.36
N ALA A 474 4.38 -29.11 7.57
CA ALA A 474 3.10 -28.52 7.93
C ALA A 474 2.76 -27.26 7.10
N GLN A 475 3.76 -26.56 6.56
CA GLN A 475 3.56 -25.38 5.70
C GLN A 475 2.92 -25.72 4.34
N PHE A 476 2.81 -27.01 3.99
CA PHE A 476 2.34 -27.50 2.68
C PHE A 476 1.21 -28.54 2.82
N GLU A 477 0.49 -28.50 3.95
CA GLU A 477 -0.54 -29.47 4.36
C GLU A 477 -0.04 -30.93 4.47
N LEU A 478 1.27 -31.14 4.72
CA LEU A 478 1.87 -32.47 4.89
C LEU A 478 2.17 -32.78 6.37
N GLU A 479 1.81 -33.97 6.84
CA GLU A 479 2.27 -34.46 8.17
C GLU A 479 3.79 -34.69 8.21
N THR A 480 4.39 -35.01 7.06
CA THR A 480 5.81 -35.33 6.92
C THR A 480 6.23 -35.33 5.45
N PHE A 481 7.50 -35.05 5.15
CA PHE A 481 8.10 -35.36 3.85
C PHE A 481 8.52 -36.83 3.71
N ALA A 482 8.56 -37.59 4.81
CA ALA A 482 8.99 -38.98 4.82
C ALA A 482 7.93 -39.91 4.20
N ASN A 483 8.26 -40.50 3.05
CA ASN A 483 7.39 -41.38 2.25
C ASN A 483 6.10 -40.69 1.73
N THR A 484 6.09 -39.36 1.69
CA THR A 484 5.03 -38.53 1.07
C THR A 484 5.46 -38.09 -0.32
N GLU A 485 4.55 -38.09 -1.31
CA GLU A 485 4.81 -37.65 -2.68
C GLU A 485 4.23 -36.25 -2.88
N PHE A 486 5.06 -35.32 -3.34
CA PHE A 486 4.74 -33.90 -3.50
C PHE A 486 5.34 -33.34 -4.80
N THR A 487 4.83 -32.20 -5.25
CA THR A 487 5.44 -31.43 -6.35
C THR A 487 6.55 -30.56 -5.79
N LEU A 488 7.75 -30.63 -6.35
CA LEU A 488 8.83 -29.66 -6.12
C LEU A 488 9.06 -28.86 -7.40
N LYS A 489 9.02 -27.53 -7.29
CA LYS A 489 9.61 -26.60 -8.25
C LYS A 489 10.75 -25.85 -7.57
N ILE A 490 11.80 -25.52 -8.31
CA ILE A 490 12.89 -24.65 -7.88
C ILE A 490 13.03 -23.56 -8.92
N THR A 491 12.91 -22.29 -8.53
CA THR A 491 13.19 -21.14 -9.39
C THR A 491 14.58 -20.56 -9.12
N THR A 492 15.18 -19.90 -10.10
CA THR A 492 16.49 -19.25 -9.99
C THR A 492 16.53 -18.02 -10.90
N ASP A 493 16.88 -16.87 -10.33
CA ASP A 493 17.18 -15.60 -11.04
C ASP A 493 18.58 -15.12 -10.65
N ILE A 494 19.20 -14.31 -11.52
CA ILE A 494 20.45 -13.60 -11.23
C ILE A 494 20.15 -12.12 -11.02
N VAL A 495 20.60 -11.55 -9.91
CA VAL A 495 20.19 -10.22 -9.43
C VAL A 495 21.38 -9.44 -8.84
N ASP A 496 21.17 -8.16 -8.58
CA ASP A 496 21.93 -7.41 -7.57
C ASP A 496 21.01 -7.29 -6.35
N ALA A 497 21.36 -7.98 -5.27
CA ALA A 497 20.62 -8.04 -4.00
C ALA A 497 21.45 -7.52 -2.81
N ASN A 498 22.73 -7.22 -3.04
CA ASN A 498 23.65 -6.63 -2.08
C ASN A 498 23.90 -5.12 -2.31
N GLY A 499 23.41 -4.56 -3.42
CA GLY A 499 23.49 -3.13 -3.76
C GLY A 499 24.84 -2.70 -4.34
N SER A 500 25.67 -3.63 -4.81
CA SER A 500 27.03 -3.34 -5.30
C SER A 500 27.06 -2.70 -6.69
N GLY A 501 26.00 -2.84 -7.49
CA GLY A 501 25.94 -2.47 -8.90
C GLY A 501 26.42 -3.55 -9.88
N ASP A 502 26.87 -4.71 -9.39
CA ASP A 502 27.19 -5.90 -10.19
C ASP A 502 26.09 -6.97 -9.98
N THR A 503 25.59 -7.59 -11.07
CA THR A 503 24.52 -8.59 -10.99
C THR A 503 25.09 -10.02 -10.92
N ASP A 504 25.65 -10.40 -9.77
CA ASP A 504 26.18 -11.75 -9.52
C ASP A 504 25.66 -12.43 -8.23
N ASP A 505 24.62 -11.87 -7.61
CA ASP A 505 23.84 -12.54 -6.56
C ASP A 505 22.80 -13.51 -7.18
N VAL A 506 22.44 -14.56 -6.45
CA VAL A 506 21.47 -15.58 -6.90
C VAL A 506 20.22 -15.58 -6.02
N LYS A 507 19.05 -15.28 -6.59
CA LYS A 507 17.72 -15.45 -5.96
C LYS A 507 17.19 -16.85 -6.28
N VAL A 508 16.87 -17.67 -5.27
CA VAL A 508 16.40 -19.06 -5.43
C VAL A 508 15.09 -19.29 -4.67
N GLY A 509 14.02 -19.67 -5.38
CA GLY A 509 12.74 -20.06 -4.77
C GLY A 509 12.61 -21.58 -4.67
N PHE A 510 12.16 -22.10 -3.52
CA PHE A 510 11.82 -23.52 -3.36
C PHE A 510 10.32 -23.64 -3.14
N TRP A 511 9.62 -24.25 -4.09
CA TRP A 511 8.16 -24.28 -4.09
C TRP A 511 7.68 -25.72 -3.97
N ILE A 512 6.91 -26.00 -2.91
CA ILE A 512 6.44 -27.33 -2.57
C ILE A 512 4.91 -27.29 -2.62
N ASN A 513 4.32 -28.17 -3.44
CA ASN A 513 2.89 -28.10 -3.80
C ASN A 513 2.46 -26.68 -4.23
N ASP A 514 3.36 -26.00 -4.96
CA ASP A 514 3.23 -24.64 -5.50
C ASP A 514 3.20 -23.49 -4.47
N ILE A 515 3.55 -23.74 -3.22
CA ILE A 515 3.75 -22.73 -2.14
C ILE A 515 5.25 -22.52 -1.88
N LEU A 516 5.69 -21.27 -1.71
CA LEU A 516 7.08 -20.89 -1.41
C LEU A 516 7.51 -21.27 0.02
N ALA A 517 8.62 -22.01 0.14
CA ALA A 517 9.12 -22.47 1.43
C ALA A 517 9.58 -21.32 2.33
N ASN A 518 9.06 -21.30 3.57
CA ASN A 518 9.20 -20.22 4.54
C ASN A 518 8.87 -18.82 3.97
N ASN A 519 7.96 -18.76 3.01
CA ASN A 519 7.47 -17.57 2.31
C ASN A 519 8.54 -16.66 1.67
N ARG A 520 9.76 -17.17 1.45
CA ARG A 520 10.94 -16.36 1.10
C ARG A 520 11.81 -17.00 0.03
N TYR A 521 12.52 -16.16 -0.71
CA TYR A 521 13.62 -16.58 -1.55
C TYR A 521 14.89 -16.80 -0.72
N LEU A 522 15.73 -17.73 -1.14
CA LEU A 522 17.11 -17.88 -0.70
C LEU A 522 17.98 -16.98 -1.59
N TYR A 523 18.66 -16.00 -0.99
CA TYR A 523 19.70 -15.23 -1.67
C TYR A 523 21.08 -15.84 -1.38
N ILE A 524 21.93 -15.91 -2.40
CA ILE A 524 23.31 -16.41 -2.32
C ILE A 524 24.20 -15.35 -2.98
N MET A 525 24.96 -14.61 -2.18
CA MET A 525 25.64 -13.41 -2.65
C MET A 525 26.99 -13.69 -3.31
N ASP A 526 27.39 -12.85 -4.26
CA ASP A 526 28.67 -12.89 -5.01
C ASP A 526 28.97 -14.27 -5.67
N GLN A 527 27.95 -15.03 -6.08
CA GLN A 527 28.06 -16.48 -6.33
C GLN A 527 27.29 -17.04 -7.54
N ALA A 528 26.85 -16.20 -8.48
CA ALA A 528 26.28 -16.66 -9.75
C ALA A 528 27.24 -17.52 -10.59
N ASP A 529 28.55 -17.24 -10.56
CA ASP A 529 29.55 -17.93 -11.40
C ASP A 529 29.86 -19.37 -10.95
N VAL A 530 29.64 -19.69 -9.67
CA VAL A 530 29.87 -21.02 -9.07
C VAL A 530 28.66 -21.97 -9.15
N LEU A 531 27.53 -21.51 -9.69
CA LEU A 531 26.37 -22.37 -9.97
C LEU A 531 26.71 -23.46 -11.00
N GLY A 532 26.35 -24.70 -10.68
CA GLY A 532 26.51 -25.85 -11.57
C GLY A 532 25.24 -26.22 -12.32
N ARG A 533 25.36 -27.08 -13.34
CA ARG A 533 24.26 -27.47 -14.25
C ARG A 533 23.61 -28.84 -13.98
N ASN A 534 23.99 -29.49 -12.88
CA ASN A 534 23.74 -30.91 -12.68
C ASN A 534 22.68 -31.17 -11.60
N VAL A 535 21.85 -32.19 -11.82
CA VAL A 535 20.80 -32.64 -10.89
C VAL A 535 21.08 -34.09 -10.49
N ASN A 536 21.09 -34.38 -9.19
CA ASN A 536 21.59 -35.65 -8.65
C ASN A 536 20.74 -36.17 -7.48
N PHE A 537 20.36 -37.45 -7.55
CA PHE A 537 19.69 -38.22 -6.49
C PHE A 537 20.67 -39.32 -6.01
N ASN A 538 21.10 -39.25 -4.75
CA ASN A 538 22.36 -39.84 -4.28
C ASN A 538 22.20 -41.23 -3.60
N GLU A 539 23.30 -41.98 -3.43
CA GLU A 539 23.31 -43.25 -2.70
C GLU A 539 22.69 -43.11 -1.29
N GLY A 540 21.80 -44.05 -0.96
CA GLY A 540 20.99 -44.04 0.26
C GLY A 540 19.60 -43.41 0.10
N SER A 541 19.33 -42.67 -0.99
CA SER A 541 18.00 -42.15 -1.28
C SER A 541 17.13 -43.21 -1.95
N ASP A 542 16.14 -43.76 -1.23
CA ASP A 542 15.01 -44.50 -1.83
C ASP A 542 14.00 -43.51 -2.48
N THR A 543 14.50 -42.41 -3.06
CA THR A 543 13.66 -41.35 -3.61
C THR A 543 12.91 -41.84 -4.84
N VAL A 544 11.59 -41.69 -4.83
CA VAL A 544 10.75 -41.82 -6.03
C VAL A 544 10.75 -40.49 -6.75
N ARG A 545 10.91 -40.53 -8.08
CA ARG A 545 10.87 -39.37 -8.97
C ARG A 545 9.93 -39.65 -10.13
N ARG A 546 9.15 -38.66 -10.55
CA ARG A 546 8.33 -38.71 -11.76
C ARG A 546 8.39 -37.43 -12.56
N SER A 547 8.39 -37.58 -13.88
CA SER A 547 8.13 -36.50 -14.83
C SER A 547 6.68 -36.05 -14.68
N LEU A 548 6.39 -34.79 -15.01
CA LEU A 548 5.16 -34.14 -14.53
C LEU A 548 3.88 -34.55 -15.28
N TRP A 549 3.98 -35.19 -16.47
CA TRP A 549 2.93 -35.13 -17.50
C TRP A 549 2.53 -36.43 -18.27
N ASP A 550 3.08 -37.62 -18.01
CA ASP A 550 2.77 -38.84 -18.81
C ASP A 550 1.60 -39.72 -18.28
N ILE A 551 0.65 -40.11 -19.16
CA ILE A 551 -0.44 -41.09 -18.91
C ILE A 551 -0.74 -41.92 -20.19
N GLU A 552 -0.95 -43.25 -20.07
CA GLU A 552 -1.35 -44.16 -21.18
C GLU A 552 -2.88 -44.39 -21.28
N ALA A 553 -3.39 -44.68 -22.49
CA ALA A 553 -4.84 -44.76 -22.78
C ALA A 553 -5.43 -46.20 -22.97
N PRO A 554 -6.68 -46.46 -22.54
CA PRO A 554 -7.39 -47.74 -22.72
C PRO A 554 -8.24 -47.83 -24.01
N ASN A 555 -8.71 -49.04 -24.37
CA ASN A 555 -9.31 -49.36 -25.68
C ASN A 555 -10.69 -50.07 -25.57
N ASP A 556 -11.78 -49.39 -25.18
CA ASP A 556 -13.12 -50.03 -25.09
C ASP A 556 -14.35 -49.22 -25.57
N GLY A 557 -14.15 -48.19 -26.40
CA GLY A 557 -15.11 -47.78 -27.44
C GLY A 557 -16.52 -47.35 -27.00
N THR A 558 -16.72 -47.04 -25.72
CA THR A 558 -17.99 -46.53 -25.15
C THR A 558 -17.85 -45.04 -24.78
N VAL A 559 -16.98 -44.36 -25.52
CA VAL A 559 -16.33 -43.07 -25.23
C VAL A 559 -16.17 -42.39 -26.58
N LEU A 560 -16.82 -41.24 -26.78
CA LEU A 560 -16.61 -40.42 -27.98
C LEU A 560 -15.29 -39.67 -27.85
N TYR A 561 -14.57 -39.51 -28.96
CA TYR A 561 -13.30 -38.81 -29.03
C TYR A 561 -13.41 -37.69 -30.06
N TYR A 562 -13.28 -36.44 -29.60
CA TYR A 562 -13.12 -35.26 -30.46
C TYR A 562 -11.63 -34.95 -30.61
N GLN A 563 -11.21 -34.32 -31.70
CA GLN A 563 -9.81 -33.91 -31.91
C GLN A 563 -9.77 -32.50 -32.51
N ILE A 564 -9.39 -31.52 -31.69
CA ILE A 564 -9.15 -30.14 -32.13
C ILE A 564 -7.76 -30.08 -32.78
N ALA A 565 -7.55 -29.17 -33.73
CA ALA A 565 -6.32 -29.07 -34.55
C ALA A 565 -5.01 -28.89 -33.75
N THR A 566 -5.07 -28.55 -32.47
CA THR A 566 -3.92 -28.48 -31.53
C THR A 566 -3.46 -29.85 -31.01
N GLY A 567 -4.27 -30.91 -31.15
CA GLY A 567 -3.83 -32.30 -30.96
C GLY A 567 -4.35 -33.06 -29.74
N HIS A 568 -5.16 -32.44 -28.88
CA HIS A 568 -5.66 -33.05 -27.63
C HIS A 568 -7.11 -33.57 -27.75
N PRO A 569 -7.43 -34.76 -27.21
CA PRO A 569 -8.78 -35.34 -27.31
C PRO A 569 -9.63 -35.25 -26.03
N TYR A 570 -10.95 -35.10 -26.19
CA TYR A 570 -11.92 -34.92 -25.11
C TYR A 570 -13.15 -35.85 -25.26
N LEU A 571 -13.88 -36.06 -24.16
CA LEU A 571 -14.98 -37.02 -24.01
C LEU A 571 -16.32 -36.33 -23.72
N VAL A 572 -17.33 -36.66 -24.51
CA VAL A 572 -18.75 -36.29 -24.32
C VAL A 572 -19.66 -37.51 -24.49
N THR A 573 -20.81 -37.51 -23.81
CA THR A 573 -21.90 -38.49 -24.02
C THR A 573 -23.22 -37.75 -24.26
N ALA A 574 -23.70 -37.69 -25.50
CA ALA A 574 -25.00 -37.11 -25.88
C ALA A 574 -25.43 -37.61 -27.27
N ASP A 575 -26.71 -37.41 -27.64
CA ASP A 575 -27.19 -37.65 -29.01
C ASP A 575 -26.97 -36.41 -29.91
N TYR A 576 -27.27 -35.20 -29.41
CA TYR A 576 -26.94 -33.92 -30.06
C TYR A 576 -26.91 -32.74 -29.05
N MET A 577 -26.41 -31.57 -29.48
CA MET A 577 -26.33 -30.34 -28.68
C MET A 577 -26.89 -29.12 -29.43
N VAL A 578 -27.22 -28.04 -28.71
CA VAL A 578 -27.72 -26.75 -29.24
C VAL A 578 -27.09 -25.57 -28.50
N ASN A 579 -26.65 -24.51 -29.19
CA ASN A 579 -26.05 -23.33 -28.56
C ASN A 579 -27.08 -22.26 -28.11
N THR A 580 -26.62 -21.23 -27.38
CA THR A 580 -27.43 -20.07 -26.94
C THR A 580 -28.12 -19.30 -28.08
N ARG A 581 -27.62 -19.38 -29.32
CA ARG A 581 -28.18 -18.73 -30.52
C ARG A 581 -29.22 -19.60 -31.24
N GLY A 582 -29.33 -20.88 -30.87
CA GLY A 582 -30.28 -21.87 -31.41
C GLY A 582 -29.71 -22.81 -32.48
N ASP A 583 -28.41 -22.78 -32.74
CA ASP A 583 -27.74 -23.66 -33.71
C ASP A 583 -27.54 -25.07 -33.14
N ARG A 584 -27.82 -26.11 -33.94
CA ARG A 584 -27.75 -27.53 -33.55
C ARG A 584 -26.52 -28.22 -34.12
N PHE A 585 -25.93 -29.12 -33.34
CA PHE A 585 -24.75 -29.93 -33.68
C PHE A 585 -25.00 -31.41 -33.37
N ASP A 586 -24.90 -32.29 -34.37
CA ASP A 586 -25.14 -33.73 -34.27
C ASP A 586 -23.84 -34.54 -34.01
N ASN A 587 -23.98 -35.79 -33.57
CA ASN A 587 -22.86 -36.68 -33.23
C ASN A 587 -21.86 -36.87 -34.38
N GLY A 588 -20.64 -36.37 -34.19
CA GLY A 588 -19.53 -36.45 -35.14
C GLY A 588 -19.28 -35.18 -35.95
N GLU A 589 -20.06 -34.11 -35.74
CA GLU A 589 -19.80 -32.79 -36.32
C GLU A 589 -18.73 -32.02 -35.54
N GLU A 590 -18.02 -31.11 -36.23
CA GLU A 590 -16.88 -30.36 -35.69
C GLU A 590 -17.36 -29.01 -35.13
N VAL A 591 -17.27 -28.83 -33.81
CA VAL A 591 -17.65 -27.58 -33.12
C VAL A 591 -16.45 -26.65 -33.10
N LEU A 592 -16.60 -25.44 -33.69
CA LEU A 592 -15.51 -24.50 -33.95
C LEU A 592 -15.62 -23.16 -33.19
N THR A 593 -16.72 -22.91 -32.49
CA THR A 593 -17.00 -21.69 -31.71
C THR A 593 -17.12 -21.97 -30.22
N ALA A 594 -16.92 -20.94 -29.39
CA ALA A 594 -17.23 -20.96 -27.97
C ALA A 594 -18.70 -20.53 -27.70
N GLY A 595 -19.15 -20.72 -26.45
CA GLY A 595 -20.50 -20.40 -25.95
C GLY A 595 -21.12 -21.57 -25.16
N ASP A 596 -22.28 -21.37 -24.53
CA ASP A 596 -22.99 -22.45 -23.81
C ASP A 596 -23.75 -23.37 -24.75
N TYR A 597 -23.81 -24.67 -24.39
CA TYR A 597 -24.47 -25.72 -25.17
C TYR A 597 -25.41 -26.59 -24.32
N THR A 598 -26.71 -26.53 -24.63
CA THR A 598 -27.71 -27.45 -24.08
C THR A 598 -27.62 -28.80 -24.78
N ALA A 599 -27.49 -29.88 -24.01
CA ALA A 599 -27.40 -31.25 -24.53
C ALA A 599 -28.74 -32.00 -24.45
N TYR A 600 -28.95 -32.90 -25.41
CA TYR A 600 -30.20 -33.65 -25.54
C TYR A 600 -29.97 -35.15 -25.77
N TYR A 601 -30.93 -35.95 -25.32
CA TYR A 601 -31.01 -37.40 -25.56
C TYR A 601 -32.42 -37.81 -26.02
N GLU A 602 -32.54 -38.84 -26.86
CA GLU A 602 -33.84 -39.50 -27.14
C GLU A 602 -34.07 -40.69 -26.20
N GLU A 603 -34.97 -40.55 -25.22
CA GLU A 603 -35.49 -41.71 -24.47
C GLU A 603 -36.91 -42.08 -24.90
N ASN A 604 -37.11 -43.32 -25.34
CA ASN A 604 -38.41 -43.87 -25.76
C ASN A 604 -39.14 -43.05 -26.86
N GLY A 605 -38.40 -42.32 -27.69
CA GLY A 605 -38.96 -41.44 -28.74
C GLY A 605 -39.61 -40.17 -28.19
N SER A 606 -39.27 -39.78 -26.97
CA SER A 606 -39.48 -38.44 -26.42
C SER A 606 -38.12 -37.77 -26.27
N LEU A 607 -38.05 -36.51 -26.68
CA LEU A 607 -36.82 -35.73 -26.60
C LEU A 607 -36.71 -35.16 -25.19
N LEU A 608 -35.63 -35.50 -24.48
CA LEU A 608 -35.36 -35.03 -23.13
C LEU A 608 -34.11 -34.14 -23.16
N GLU A 609 -34.26 -32.96 -22.58
CA GLU A 609 -33.16 -32.09 -22.22
C GLU A 609 -32.37 -32.75 -21.09
N ALA A 610 -31.04 -32.70 -21.15
CA ALA A 610 -30.20 -33.14 -20.07
C ALA A 610 -30.36 -32.18 -18.87
N GLU A 611 -30.57 -32.69 -17.65
CA GLU A 611 -30.51 -31.86 -16.43
C GLU A 611 -29.09 -31.33 -16.14
N HIS A 612 -28.12 -31.59 -17.03
CA HIS A 612 -26.71 -31.21 -16.93
C HIS A 612 -26.18 -30.75 -18.30
N THR A 613 -25.70 -29.51 -18.36
CA THR A 613 -24.94 -28.92 -19.47
C THR A 613 -23.73 -29.78 -19.82
N ILE A 614 -23.35 -29.83 -21.10
CA ILE A 614 -22.15 -30.55 -21.55
C ILE A 614 -21.09 -29.55 -22.02
N VAL A 615 -19.91 -29.65 -21.41
CA VAL A 615 -18.77 -28.79 -21.69
C VAL A 615 -17.75 -29.55 -22.53
N LEU A 616 -17.47 -29.04 -23.73
CA LEU A 616 -16.27 -29.38 -24.51
C LEU A 616 -15.14 -28.45 -24.09
N TRP A 617 -13.94 -28.98 -23.94
CA TRP A 617 -12.81 -28.26 -23.36
C TRP A 617 -11.70 -28.01 -24.39
N ARG A 618 -10.96 -26.91 -24.23
CA ARG A 618 -9.52 -26.85 -24.48
C ARG A 618 -8.81 -26.77 -23.12
N ASP A 619 -7.48 -26.81 -23.12
CA ASP A 619 -6.74 -26.14 -22.03
C ASP A 619 -7.03 -24.63 -22.12
N TRP A 620 -7.31 -23.99 -20.98
CA TRP A 620 -7.32 -22.53 -20.70
C TRP A 620 -8.60 -21.70 -20.70
N ASP A 621 -9.79 -22.23 -20.96
CA ASP A 621 -11.03 -21.47 -20.72
C ASP A 621 -11.34 -21.40 -19.18
N ILE A 622 -12.09 -20.45 -18.54
CA ILE A 622 -13.53 -20.07 -18.68
C ILE A 622 -13.99 -18.89 -17.63
N CYS A 623 -15.13 -18.09 -17.77
CA CYS A 623 -15.80 -16.98 -16.88
C CYS A 623 -17.42 -16.93 -16.52
N PRO A 624 -18.05 -16.86 -15.28
CA PRO A 624 -19.38 -17.48 -14.90
C PRO A 624 -20.58 -16.66 -14.35
N ASP A 625 -21.76 -17.33 -14.23
CA ASP A 625 -22.93 -17.03 -13.35
C ASP A 625 -23.88 -18.26 -13.06
N GLU A 626 -25.22 -18.14 -13.05
CA GLU A 626 -26.18 -19.20 -12.59
C GLU A 626 -26.41 -20.36 -13.58
N GLY A 627 -26.00 -20.24 -14.84
CA GLY A 627 -25.69 -21.42 -15.66
C GLY A 627 -24.27 -21.86 -15.31
N LEU A 628 -23.98 -23.18 -15.19
CA LEU A 628 -22.65 -23.67 -14.78
C LEU A 628 -21.62 -23.43 -15.91
N ASN A 629 -21.20 -22.18 -15.95
CA ASN A 629 -20.37 -21.55 -16.93
C ASN A 629 -19.19 -20.95 -16.14
N ILE A 630 -18.57 -19.90 -16.66
CA ILE A 630 -17.20 -20.16 -17.03
C ILE A 630 -16.07 -20.02 -15.85
N LEU A 631 -16.00 -19.06 -14.89
CA LEU A 631 -14.87 -18.91 -13.88
C LEU A 631 -15.04 -19.78 -12.58
N ASP A 632 -15.92 -20.78 -12.51
CA ASP A 632 -15.94 -21.70 -11.34
C ASP A 632 -14.54 -22.34 -11.08
N LEU A 633 -13.69 -22.38 -12.11
CA LEU A 633 -12.30 -22.81 -12.04
C LEU A 633 -11.37 -21.83 -11.30
N VAL A 634 -11.64 -20.53 -11.34
CA VAL A 634 -10.83 -19.54 -10.62
C VAL A 634 -11.23 -19.52 -9.14
N ALA A 635 -12.51 -19.73 -8.83
CA ALA A 635 -12.95 -20.04 -7.47
C ALA A 635 -12.29 -21.32 -6.93
N LEU A 636 -12.24 -22.40 -7.73
CA LEU A 636 -11.53 -23.64 -7.33
C LEU A 636 -10.03 -23.43 -7.12
N LYS A 637 -9.34 -22.67 -8.00
CA LYS A 637 -7.90 -22.39 -7.85
C LYS A 637 -7.57 -21.62 -6.57
N LYS A 638 -8.42 -20.65 -6.17
CA LYS A 638 -8.26 -19.88 -4.92
C LYS A 638 -8.44 -20.73 -3.65
N LEU A 639 -9.06 -21.91 -3.73
CA LEU A 639 -9.37 -22.77 -2.58
C LEU A 639 -8.23 -23.73 -2.17
N ASN A 640 -7.15 -23.83 -2.96
CA ASN A 640 -6.02 -24.74 -2.69
C ASN A 640 -5.00 -24.16 -1.68
N ALA A 641 -5.44 -23.25 -0.80
CA ALA A 641 -4.60 -22.54 0.17
C ALA A 641 -5.18 -22.49 1.60
N ALA A 642 -6.32 -23.14 1.86
CA ALA A 642 -6.97 -23.13 3.17
C ALA A 642 -7.90 -24.33 3.45
N ALA A 643 -7.38 -25.43 4.02
CA ALA A 643 -8.24 -26.49 4.57
C ALA A 643 -7.66 -27.20 5.81
N GLU A 644 -8.05 -26.77 7.01
CA GLU A 644 -7.74 -27.52 8.25
C GLU A 644 -8.40 -28.93 8.31
N SER A 645 -7.85 -29.76 9.22
CA SER A 645 -8.02 -31.20 9.30
C SER A 645 -9.43 -31.76 9.57
N VAL A 646 -9.71 -32.96 9.05
CA VAL A 646 -10.60 -33.95 9.69
C VAL A 646 -10.02 -35.37 9.54
N GLU A 647 -9.80 -36.07 10.66
CA GLU A 647 -9.30 -37.45 10.67
C GLU A 647 -10.35 -38.49 10.20
N GLY A 648 -9.88 -39.65 9.69
CA GLY A 648 -10.48 -40.93 10.07
C GLY A 648 -11.15 -41.80 8.99
N PHE A 649 -10.39 -42.34 8.03
CA PHE A 649 -10.83 -43.51 7.24
C PHE A 649 -9.71 -44.55 6.95
N VAL A 650 -9.05 -45.02 8.02
CA VAL A 650 -7.98 -46.02 7.92
C VAL A 650 -8.53 -47.42 7.64
N GLY A 651 -8.19 -48.00 6.48
CA GLY A 651 -7.84 -49.43 6.44
C GLY A 651 -8.66 -50.44 5.62
N TYR A 652 -9.01 -50.18 4.35
CA TYR A 652 -9.07 -51.26 3.34
C TYR A 652 -8.93 -50.76 1.89
N ARG A 653 -7.85 -51.12 1.18
CA ARG A 653 -7.70 -50.93 -0.28
C ARG A 653 -7.58 -52.30 -0.98
N PRO A 654 -8.59 -52.75 -1.75
CA PRO A 654 -8.43 -53.91 -2.63
C PRO A 654 -7.55 -53.53 -3.85
N PRO A 655 -6.69 -54.44 -4.34
CA PRO A 655 -5.51 -54.07 -5.16
C PRO A 655 -5.77 -53.83 -6.66
N THR A 656 -7.02 -53.82 -7.14
CA THR A 656 -7.32 -53.58 -8.57
C THR A 656 -8.58 -52.73 -8.77
N LEU A 657 -8.56 -51.88 -9.81
CA LEU A 657 -9.65 -50.96 -10.15
C LEU A 657 -10.97 -51.70 -10.44
N ALA A 658 -10.91 -52.84 -11.12
CA ALA A 658 -12.08 -53.71 -11.36
C ALA A 658 -12.74 -54.20 -10.06
N GLY A 659 -11.96 -54.40 -8.98
CA GLY A 659 -12.49 -54.73 -7.66
C GLY A 659 -13.18 -53.56 -6.95
N GLN A 660 -12.82 -52.33 -7.32
CA GLN A 660 -13.43 -51.09 -6.81
C GLN A 660 -14.72 -50.77 -7.57
N MET A 661 -14.71 -50.87 -8.91
CA MET A 661 -15.91 -50.71 -9.75
C MET A 661 -17.00 -51.74 -9.39
N ALA A 662 -16.64 -52.98 -9.06
CA ALA A 662 -17.57 -54.01 -8.61
C ALA A 662 -18.23 -53.72 -7.24
N ALA A 663 -17.67 -52.81 -6.43
CA ALA A 663 -18.27 -52.32 -5.20
C ALA A 663 -19.22 -51.14 -5.46
N ILE A 664 -18.84 -50.21 -6.35
CA ILE A 664 -19.65 -49.05 -6.76
C ILE A 664 -20.97 -49.51 -7.38
N ASN A 665 -20.93 -50.52 -8.27
CA ASN A 665 -22.07 -51.02 -9.04
C ASN A 665 -23.12 -51.81 -8.22
N LYS A 666 -23.24 -51.52 -6.91
CA LYS A 666 -24.15 -52.18 -5.96
C LYS A 666 -24.77 -51.25 -4.91
N VAL A 667 -24.45 -49.96 -4.90
CA VAL A 667 -24.99 -49.00 -3.93
C VAL A 667 -26.07 -48.15 -4.60
N GLY A 668 -27.30 -48.18 -4.08
CA GLY A 668 -28.46 -47.52 -4.69
C GLY A 668 -28.44 -45.99 -4.59
N ALA A 669 -29.34 -45.33 -5.32
CA ALA A 669 -29.35 -43.89 -5.60
C ALA A 669 -29.14 -42.93 -4.41
N ALA A 670 -29.51 -43.31 -3.18
CA ALA A 670 -29.20 -42.51 -1.97
C ALA A 670 -27.69 -42.22 -1.80
N ASN A 671 -26.82 -43.13 -2.26
CA ASN A 671 -25.38 -42.94 -2.28
C ASN A 671 -24.86 -42.32 -3.59
N LEU A 672 -25.67 -42.16 -4.63
CA LEU A 672 -25.33 -41.22 -5.70
C LEU A 672 -25.40 -39.80 -5.15
N THR A 673 -26.43 -39.45 -4.36
CA THR A 673 -26.44 -38.20 -3.58
C THR A 673 -25.28 -38.11 -2.60
N THR A 674 -24.77 -39.21 -2.02
CA THR A 674 -23.55 -39.16 -1.19
C THR A 674 -22.26 -39.00 -2.00
N LEU A 675 -22.19 -39.52 -3.23
CA LEU A 675 -21.03 -39.36 -4.13
C LEU A 675 -21.02 -37.96 -4.76
N CYS A 676 -22.18 -37.46 -5.18
CA CYS A 676 -22.40 -36.06 -5.49
C CYS A 676 -22.05 -35.20 -4.27
N ASN A 677 -22.49 -35.51 -3.05
CA ASN A 677 -22.03 -34.85 -1.82
C ASN A 677 -20.61 -35.26 -1.36
N HIS A 678 -19.79 -35.81 -2.27
CA HIS A 678 -18.33 -35.93 -2.15
C HIS A 678 -17.60 -35.15 -3.24
N LEU A 679 -18.26 -34.92 -4.39
CA LEU A 679 -17.81 -34.09 -5.51
C LEU A 679 -18.31 -32.63 -5.43
N LEU A 680 -19.36 -32.39 -4.64
CA LEU A 680 -20.08 -31.13 -4.39
C LEU A 680 -20.21 -30.86 -2.86
N GLY A 681 -19.58 -31.70 -2.04
CA GLY A 681 -19.81 -31.82 -0.58
C GLY A 681 -19.16 -30.75 0.31
N ARG A 682 -18.75 -29.60 -0.24
CA ARG A 682 -18.23 -28.45 0.52
C ARG A 682 -19.01 -27.18 0.21
N THR A 683 -20.32 -27.20 0.43
CA THR A 683 -21.15 -25.98 0.41
C THR A 683 -20.86 -25.13 1.65
N LEU A 684 -19.81 -24.31 1.58
CA LEU A 684 -19.71 -23.10 2.39
C LEU A 684 -20.31 -21.95 1.59
N ILE A 685 -21.11 -21.12 2.24
CA ILE A 685 -21.78 -19.98 1.61
C ILE A 685 -20.82 -18.80 1.66
N THR A 686 -20.26 -18.44 0.52
CA THR A 686 -19.47 -17.23 0.26
C THR A 686 -19.98 -16.58 -1.01
N GLU A 687 -19.99 -15.25 -1.06
CA GLU A 687 -20.86 -14.49 -1.96
C GLU A 687 -20.35 -14.41 -3.40
N THR A 688 -21.29 -14.18 -4.32
CA THR A 688 -21.04 -14.06 -5.76
C THR A 688 -20.19 -12.83 -6.06
N TYR A 689 -18.98 -13.02 -6.60
CA TYR A 689 -18.20 -11.93 -7.21
C TYR A 689 -18.76 -11.56 -8.59
N THR A 690 -19.97 -11.00 -8.60
CA THR A 690 -20.37 -10.05 -9.63
C THR A 690 -19.30 -8.96 -9.70
N TYR A 691 -18.96 -8.45 -10.89
CA TYR A 691 -18.25 -7.17 -10.94
C TYR A 691 -19.26 -6.07 -10.59
N THR A 692 -19.49 -5.86 -9.30
CA THR A 692 -20.01 -4.59 -8.81
C THR A 692 -18.93 -3.54 -9.01
N TYR A 693 -19.32 -2.36 -9.48
CA TYR A 693 -18.38 -1.24 -9.64
C TYR A 693 -17.66 -0.91 -8.31
N ALA A 694 -18.33 -1.15 -7.18
CA ALA A 694 -17.77 -1.09 -5.83
C ALA A 694 -17.11 -2.41 -5.37
N LYS A 695 -16.00 -2.29 -4.64
CA LYS A 695 -15.44 -3.37 -3.80
C LYS A 695 -16.23 -3.47 -2.48
N SER A 696 -15.96 -4.50 -1.68
CA SER A 696 -16.46 -4.61 -0.29
C SER A 696 -15.37 -5.06 0.67
N ASP A 697 -15.50 -4.65 1.93
CA ASP A 697 -14.55 -4.94 3.01
C ASP A 697 -15.29 -5.38 4.30
N ALA A 698 -14.61 -5.34 5.45
CA ALA A 698 -15.22 -5.65 6.75
C ALA A 698 -16.20 -4.58 7.26
N ASN A 699 -16.23 -3.37 6.67
CA ASN A 699 -17.05 -2.24 7.08
C ASN A 699 -18.27 -2.01 6.15
N GLY A 700 -18.18 -2.36 4.86
CA GLY A 700 -19.30 -2.38 3.94
C GLY A 700 -18.90 -2.37 2.46
N LEU A 701 -19.56 -1.52 1.67
CA LEU A 701 -19.19 -1.24 0.28
C LEU A 701 -18.14 -0.14 0.26
N VAL A 702 -16.96 -0.44 -0.29
CA VAL A 702 -15.85 0.50 -0.46
C VAL A 702 -16.11 1.37 -1.69
N MET A 703 -15.85 2.67 -1.58
CA MET A 703 -15.98 3.59 -2.71
C MET A 703 -14.79 3.45 -3.68
N PRO A 704 -15.05 3.24 -4.98
CA PRO A 704 -14.03 3.38 -6.01
C PRO A 704 -13.40 4.78 -6.02
N ILE A 705 -12.12 4.82 -5.68
CA ILE A 705 -11.26 6.00 -5.81
C ILE A 705 -10.31 5.64 -6.93
N GLY A 706 -10.67 6.09 -8.14
CA GLY A 706 -9.94 5.82 -9.36
C GLY A 706 -8.85 6.86 -9.61
N ALA A 707 -7.90 6.50 -10.48
CA ALA A 707 -6.94 7.45 -10.99
C ALA A 707 -6.51 7.10 -12.42
N TRP A 708 -6.28 8.12 -13.21
CA TRP A 708 -5.69 8.07 -14.54
C TRP A 708 -4.36 8.79 -14.43
N ILE A 709 -3.18 8.28 -14.76
CA ILE A 709 -2.86 7.13 -15.60
C ILE A 709 -2.08 6.05 -14.83
N SER A 710 -2.16 4.79 -15.25
CA SER A 710 -1.41 3.71 -14.58
C SER A 710 0.12 3.91 -14.67
N PRO A 711 0.89 3.45 -13.67
CA PRO A 711 2.35 3.34 -13.77
C PRO A 711 2.81 2.62 -15.06
N THR A 712 3.93 3.08 -15.62
CA THR A 712 4.41 2.69 -16.95
C THR A 712 5.93 2.86 -17.09
N THR A 713 6.49 2.52 -18.26
CA THR A 713 7.91 2.75 -18.61
C THR A 713 8.02 3.63 -19.84
N TYR A 714 8.69 4.78 -19.71
CA TYR A 714 8.97 5.68 -20.82
C TYR A 714 10.28 5.30 -21.54
N PRO A 715 10.42 5.58 -22.85
CA PRO A 715 11.66 5.32 -23.56
C PRO A 715 12.76 6.26 -23.06
N ALA A 716 13.99 5.76 -22.91
CA ALA A 716 15.15 6.56 -22.50
C ALA A 716 15.43 7.78 -23.41
N ARG A 717 14.82 7.84 -24.61
CA ARG A 717 14.78 9.04 -25.45
C ARG A 717 13.40 9.36 -25.99
N SER A 718 13.08 10.65 -26.07
CA SER A 718 11.87 11.17 -26.72
C SER A 718 11.85 10.87 -28.23
N ALA A 719 10.68 11.05 -28.86
CA ALA A 719 10.54 10.90 -30.31
C ALA A 719 11.40 11.88 -31.14
N ILE A 720 11.86 12.99 -30.53
CA ILE A 720 12.80 13.96 -31.15
C ILE A 720 14.27 13.73 -30.74
N GLY A 721 14.55 12.70 -29.92
CA GLY A 721 15.90 12.27 -29.56
C GLY A 721 16.46 12.84 -28.25
N THR A 722 15.68 13.64 -27.51
CA THR A 722 16.01 14.14 -26.16
C THR A 722 16.33 12.96 -25.24
N ASP A 723 17.35 13.09 -24.40
CA ASP A 723 17.66 12.15 -23.32
C ASP A 723 16.75 12.45 -22.11
N LEU A 724 15.77 11.59 -21.80
CA LEU A 724 14.75 11.96 -20.79
C LEU A 724 15.33 11.99 -19.37
N ALA A 725 16.10 10.96 -18.99
CA ALA A 725 16.78 10.89 -17.71
C ALA A 725 17.78 12.05 -17.52
N GLY A 726 18.36 12.56 -18.61
CA GLY A 726 19.21 13.76 -18.61
C GLY A 726 18.53 15.06 -18.18
N TYR A 727 17.20 15.08 -18.06
CA TYR A 727 16.39 16.19 -17.54
C TYR A 727 15.70 15.86 -16.20
N GLY A 728 15.99 14.72 -15.57
CA GLY A 728 15.40 14.33 -14.29
C GLY A 728 14.02 13.66 -14.37
N ILE A 729 13.59 13.22 -15.55
CA ILE A 729 12.36 12.43 -15.74
C ILE A 729 12.60 10.98 -15.31
N GLU A 730 11.70 10.41 -14.48
CA GLU A 730 11.68 8.97 -14.21
C GLU A 730 11.18 8.23 -15.47
N THR A 731 11.89 7.17 -15.83
CA THR A 731 11.62 6.37 -17.04
C THR A 731 11.00 5.01 -16.72
N ASN A 732 10.90 4.65 -15.44
CA ASN A 732 10.36 3.37 -14.98
C ASN A 732 9.47 3.53 -13.73
N PHE A 733 8.20 3.86 -13.91
CA PHE A 733 7.23 3.84 -12.80
C PHE A 733 6.79 2.42 -12.40
N LEU A 734 7.25 1.37 -13.09
CA LEU A 734 6.95 -0.03 -12.73
C LEU A 734 7.91 -0.53 -11.64
N GLN A 735 7.84 0.05 -10.44
CA GLN A 735 8.61 -0.28 -9.23
C GLN A 735 7.68 -0.25 -8.01
N GLU A 736 7.95 -1.07 -6.99
CA GLU A 736 7.11 -1.19 -5.76
C GLU A 736 6.78 0.18 -5.16
N LYS A 737 7.79 1.04 -5.00
CA LYS A 737 7.65 2.41 -4.45
C LYS A 737 6.52 3.24 -5.08
N TYR A 738 6.21 3.04 -6.36
CA TYR A 738 5.15 3.77 -7.04
C TYR A 738 3.76 3.19 -6.80
N TYR A 739 3.67 1.95 -6.35
CA TYR A 739 2.44 1.30 -5.93
C TYR A 739 2.20 1.50 -4.42
N ASP A 740 3.27 1.50 -3.61
CA ASP A 740 3.23 2.02 -2.23
C ASP A 740 2.63 3.44 -2.18
N MET A 741 3.08 4.35 -3.07
CA MET A 741 2.54 5.71 -3.20
C MET A 741 1.06 5.76 -3.67
N ILE A 742 0.55 4.71 -4.32
CA ILE A 742 -0.86 4.66 -4.77
C ILE A 742 -1.76 4.16 -3.63
N ASP A 743 -1.28 3.20 -2.85
CA ASP A 743 -1.95 2.70 -1.65
C ASP A 743 -1.98 3.75 -0.53
N ASP A 744 -0.90 4.50 -0.33
CA ASP A 744 -0.81 5.59 0.65
C ASP A 744 -1.70 6.78 0.27
N LEU A 745 -1.94 7.02 -1.03
CA LEU A 745 -3.01 7.90 -1.51
C LEU A 745 -4.42 7.35 -1.24
N GLY A 746 -4.60 6.06 -0.96
CA GLY A 746 -5.92 5.43 -0.85
C GLY A 746 -6.64 5.23 -2.20
N VAL A 747 -5.92 5.33 -3.32
CA VAL A 747 -6.44 5.02 -4.65
C VAL A 747 -6.58 3.50 -4.77
N ASN A 748 -7.71 3.03 -5.30
CA ASN A 748 -8.02 1.59 -5.36
C ASN A 748 -8.37 1.08 -6.78
N GLN A 749 -8.28 1.96 -7.78
CA GLN A 749 -8.62 1.70 -9.18
C GLN A 749 -7.76 2.56 -10.14
N LEU A 750 -7.34 2.00 -11.28
CA LEU A 750 -6.56 2.65 -12.34
C LEU A 750 -7.33 2.56 -13.66
N THR A 751 -7.76 3.69 -14.24
CA THR A 751 -8.80 3.70 -15.29
C THR A 751 -8.31 3.73 -16.74
N TYR A 752 -6.98 3.77 -16.95
CA TYR A 752 -6.34 3.65 -18.25
C TYR A 752 -4.87 3.24 -18.14
N THR A 753 -4.37 2.51 -19.14
CA THR A 753 -2.95 2.15 -19.29
C THR A 753 -2.30 2.93 -20.44
N GLU A 754 -1.30 3.77 -20.14
CA GLU A 754 -0.54 4.61 -21.11
C GLU A 754 0.01 3.84 -22.33
N LYS A 755 0.23 2.54 -22.17
CA LYS A 755 0.56 1.67 -23.30
C LYS A 755 -0.64 0.81 -23.63
N ASN A 756 -0.89 0.69 -24.92
CA ASN A 756 -1.86 -0.25 -25.45
C ASN A 756 -1.31 -1.69 -25.47
N PHE A 757 -2.13 -2.67 -25.07
CA PHE A 757 -1.74 -4.08 -25.03
C PHE A 757 -1.42 -4.69 -26.41
N GLY A 758 -2.06 -4.20 -27.47
CA GLY A 758 -1.92 -4.75 -28.82
C GLY A 758 -0.65 -4.37 -29.57
N ASP A 759 0.04 -3.34 -29.11
CA ASP A 759 1.33 -2.92 -29.64
C ASP A 759 2.48 -3.44 -28.74
N SER A 760 3.55 -2.66 -28.57
CA SER A 760 4.69 -3.00 -27.71
C SER A 760 4.41 -2.87 -26.20
N GLY A 761 3.17 -2.60 -25.79
CA GLY A 761 2.79 -2.33 -24.39
C GLY A 761 2.65 -3.56 -23.50
N SER A 762 2.31 -4.72 -24.06
CA SER A 762 1.93 -5.93 -23.32
C SER A 762 2.85 -6.29 -22.14
N SER A 763 4.18 -6.31 -22.32
CA SER A 763 5.10 -6.65 -21.22
C SER A 763 5.09 -5.63 -20.05
N SER A 764 4.84 -4.35 -20.35
CA SER A 764 4.72 -3.31 -19.32
C SER A 764 3.41 -3.46 -18.55
N ILE A 765 2.31 -3.74 -19.25
CA ILE A 765 0.97 -3.91 -18.68
C ILE A 765 0.92 -5.18 -17.82
N LEU A 766 1.49 -6.29 -18.27
CA LEU A 766 1.55 -7.54 -17.49
C LEU A 766 2.39 -7.40 -16.21
N LYS A 767 3.46 -6.60 -16.23
CA LYS A 767 4.21 -6.26 -15.00
C LYS A 767 3.36 -5.36 -14.09
N GLY A 768 2.74 -4.32 -14.66
CA GLY A 768 1.92 -3.37 -13.90
C GLY A 768 0.66 -3.99 -13.29
N LEU A 769 0.09 -5.02 -13.92
CA LEU A 769 -0.99 -5.85 -13.37
C LEU A 769 -0.53 -6.73 -12.21
N GLY A 770 0.70 -7.25 -12.26
CA GLY A 770 1.28 -7.98 -11.13
C GLY A 770 1.44 -7.09 -9.89
N LEU A 771 2.12 -5.94 -10.06
CA LEU A 771 2.26 -4.94 -8.99
C LEU A 771 0.89 -4.46 -8.48
N ALA A 772 -0.07 -4.22 -9.37
CA ALA A 772 -1.44 -3.86 -8.99
C ALA A 772 -2.17 -4.96 -8.20
N GLU A 773 -1.79 -6.23 -8.33
CA GLU A 773 -2.41 -7.35 -7.61
C GLU A 773 -1.87 -7.49 -6.18
N ASP A 774 -0.56 -7.36 -5.99
CA ASP A 774 0.07 -7.36 -4.66
C ASP A 774 -0.44 -6.20 -3.78
N HIS A 775 -0.77 -5.07 -4.41
CA HIS A 775 -1.37 -3.88 -3.79
C HIS A 775 -2.94 -3.86 -3.81
N GLY A 776 -3.59 -4.89 -4.35
CA GLY A 776 -5.06 -4.99 -4.34
C GLY A 776 -5.82 -3.94 -5.20
N LEU A 777 -5.12 -3.24 -6.08
CA LEU A 777 -5.65 -2.27 -7.04
C LEU A 777 -6.47 -2.95 -8.15
N THR A 778 -7.23 -2.16 -8.92
CA THR A 778 -8.05 -2.67 -10.03
C THR A 778 -7.80 -1.86 -11.30
N VAL A 779 -7.35 -2.50 -12.37
CA VAL A 779 -6.81 -1.87 -13.58
C VAL A 779 -7.71 -2.10 -14.80
N PHE A 780 -8.02 -1.04 -15.52
CA PHE A 780 -8.64 -1.10 -16.85
C PHE A 780 -7.58 -1.05 -17.95
N VAL A 781 -7.50 -2.12 -18.74
CA VAL A 781 -6.48 -2.27 -19.79
C VAL A 781 -6.97 -1.66 -21.11
N ASP A 782 -6.15 -0.82 -21.73
CA ASP A 782 -6.35 -0.40 -23.13
C ASP A 782 -5.80 -1.46 -24.09
N ASP A 783 -6.65 -1.90 -25.03
CA ASP A 783 -6.33 -2.97 -25.98
C ASP A 783 -6.94 -2.69 -27.37
N SER A 784 -6.07 -2.35 -28.32
CA SER A 784 -6.38 -2.08 -29.74
C SER A 784 -6.61 -3.34 -30.57
N GLY A 785 -6.18 -4.51 -30.07
CA GLY A 785 -6.46 -5.80 -30.71
C GLY A 785 -7.84 -6.36 -30.37
N ILE A 786 -8.54 -5.77 -29.40
CA ILE A 786 -10.00 -5.85 -29.33
C ILE A 786 -10.51 -4.80 -30.33
N GLY A 787 -10.86 -5.24 -31.54
CA GLY A 787 -11.32 -4.38 -32.62
C GLY A 787 -12.57 -3.57 -32.23
N ASP A 788 -12.75 -2.41 -32.86
CA ASP A 788 -13.93 -1.58 -32.66
C ASP A 788 -15.14 -2.14 -33.46
N ASP A 789 -14.90 -2.63 -34.69
CA ASP A 789 -15.87 -3.36 -35.53
C ASP A 789 -15.68 -4.90 -35.39
N GLU A 790 -16.78 -5.66 -35.30
CA GLU A 790 -16.84 -7.16 -35.26
C GLU A 790 -15.90 -7.86 -34.23
N THR A 791 -16.14 -7.65 -32.94
CA THR A 791 -15.61 -8.55 -31.89
C THR A 791 -16.36 -9.88 -31.83
N ASP A 792 -15.78 -10.95 -32.40
CA ASP A 792 -16.17 -12.33 -32.09
C ASP A 792 -15.89 -12.61 -30.60
N GLU A 793 -16.90 -13.08 -29.89
CA GLU A 793 -16.85 -13.60 -28.52
C GLU A 793 -15.67 -14.57 -28.29
N THR A 794 -15.40 -15.44 -29.26
CA THR A 794 -14.25 -16.36 -29.24
C THR A 794 -12.92 -15.61 -29.28
N ALA A 795 -12.82 -14.58 -30.13
CA ALA A 795 -11.61 -13.77 -30.27
C ALA A 795 -11.41 -12.82 -29.08
N LEU A 796 -12.49 -12.28 -28.50
CA LEU A 796 -12.46 -11.51 -27.27
C LEU A 796 -11.95 -12.36 -26.10
N ALA A 797 -12.44 -13.60 -25.96
CA ALA A 797 -11.97 -14.54 -24.94
C ALA A 797 -10.49 -14.92 -25.14
N GLU A 798 -10.11 -15.35 -26.36
CA GLU A 798 -8.71 -15.67 -26.69
C GLU A 798 -7.77 -14.46 -26.48
N ARG A 799 -8.28 -13.23 -26.67
CA ARG A 799 -7.52 -11.99 -26.43
C ARG A 799 -7.35 -11.66 -24.95
N VAL A 800 -8.46 -11.59 -24.21
CA VAL A 800 -8.48 -11.17 -22.80
C VAL A 800 -7.76 -12.18 -21.90
N ASN A 801 -7.71 -13.47 -22.27
CA ASN A 801 -6.92 -14.50 -21.60
C ASN A 801 -5.41 -14.17 -21.49
N ALA A 802 -4.89 -13.26 -22.32
CA ALA A 802 -3.49 -12.81 -22.22
C ALA A 802 -3.19 -12.08 -20.89
N TYR A 803 -4.19 -11.50 -20.23
CA TYR A 803 -4.06 -10.72 -18.98
C TYR A 803 -5.15 -10.97 -17.91
N SER A 804 -6.27 -11.62 -18.20
CA SER A 804 -7.33 -11.89 -17.22
C SER A 804 -6.95 -12.84 -16.07
N ARG A 805 -5.76 -13.44 -16.10
CA ARG A 805 -5.22 -14.23 -15.00
C ARG A 805 -4.89 -13.41 -13.74
N TYR A 806 -4.71 -12.09 -13.86
CA TYR A 806 -4.44 -11.21 -12.74
C TYR A 806 -5.76 -10.80 -12.07
N ALA A 807 -5.86 -10.94 -10.75
CA ALA A 807 -7.00 -10.48 -9.96
C ALA A 807 -7.14 -8.95 -9.91
N SER A 808 -6.06 -8.23 -10.26
CA SER A 808 -6.10 -6.78 -10.49
C SER A 808 -6.79 -6.37 -11.80
N PHE A 809 -7.04 -7.28 -12.75
CA PHE A 809 -7.74 -6.94 -13.98
C PHE A 809 -9.23 -6.63 -13.73
N GLY A 810 -9.62 -5.36 -13.90
CA GLY A 810 -11.00 -4.89 -13.68
C GLY A 810 -11.88 -4.84 -14.92
N GLY A 811 -11.27 -4.83 -16.11
CA GLY A 811 -12.00 -4.70 -17.37
C GLY A 811 -11.17 -4.00 -18.45
N ILE A 812 -11.86 -3.55 -19.49
CA ILE A 812 -11.24 -2.95 -20.68
C ILE A 812 -11.53 -1.45 -20.70
N HIS A 813 -10.50 -0.62 -20.92
CA HIS A 813 -10.70 0.76 -21.32
C HIS A 813 -11.16 0.77 -22.79
N ILE A 814 -12.39 1.24 -23.04
CA ILE A 814 -13.04 1.21 -24.35
C ILE A 814 -12.76 2.48 -25.14
N GLY A 815 -12.79 3.63 -24.45
CA GLY A 815 -12.55 4.94 -25.03
C GLY A 815 -12.81 6.08 -24.04
N ASP A 816 -12.26 7.23 -24.40
CA ASP A 816 -12.37 8.50 -23.70
C ASP A 816 -13.15 9.52 -24.55
N GLU A 817 -13.89 10.41 -23.90
CA GLU A 817 -14.69 11.51 -24.47
C GLU A 817 -15.38 11.24 -25.86
N PRO A 818 -16.08 10.11 -26.10
CA PRO A 818 -16.62 9.77 -27.41
C PRO A 818 -17.77 10.69 -27.80
N HIS A 819 -17.74 11.23 -29.03
CA HIS A 819 -18.68 12.26 -29.48
C HIS A 819 -19.87 11.68 -30.28
N THR A 820 -20.86 12.51 -30.64
CA THR A 820 -21.97 12.10 -31.52
C THR A 820 -22.27 13.12 -32.61
N SER A 821 -23.11 12.73 -33.58
CA SER A 821 -23.51 13.60 -34.69
C SER A 821 -24.24 14.88 -34.26
N THR A 822 -24.77 14.92 -33.03
CA THR A 822 -25.48 16.08 -32.47
C THR A 822 -24.78 16.70 -31.27
N TYR A 823 -23.78 16.03 -30.69
CA TYR A 823 -23.00 16.49 -29.55
C TYR A 823 -21.51 16.29 -29.84
N GLN A 824 -20.87 17.32 -30.40
CA GLN A 824 -19.49 17.26 -30.91
C GLN A 824 -18.54 17.94 -29.92
N SER A 825 -17.64 17.17 -29.30
CA SER A 825 -16.40 17.69 -28.74
C SER A 825 -15.39 17.94 -29.87
N SER A 826 -14.33 18.70 -29.59
CA SER A 826 -13.19 18.87 -30.52
C SER A 826 -11.96 18.05 -30.11
N ALA A 827 -12.07 17.24 -29.06
CA ALA A 827 -10.97 16.51 -28.45
C ALA A 827 -10.75 15.12 -29.08
N THR A 828 -11.82 14.43 -29.49
CA THR A 828 -11.74 13.01 -29.84
C THR A 828 -12.06 12.70 -31.30
N THR A 829 -11.58 11.55 -31.76
CA THR A 829 -11.81 11.03 -33.11
C THR A 829 -12.91 9.98 -33.17
N LYS A 830 -13.17 9.24 -32.09
CA LYS A 830 -14.22 8.20 -32.03
C LYS A 830 -15.59 8.77 -31.67
N THR A 831 -16.62 8.20 -32.27
CA THR A 831 -18.03 8.40 -31.91
C THR A 831 -18.56 7.28 -31.01
N VAL A 832 -19.67 7.54 -30.31
CA VAL A 832 -20.43 6.53 -29.56
C VAL A 832 -20.75 5.30 -30.43
N SER A 833 -21.23 5.52 -31.65
CA SER A 833 -21.58 4.46 -32.61
C SER A 833 -20.37 3.64 -33.10
N GLU A 834 -19.14 4.15 -33.02
CA GLU A 834 -17.91 3.41 -33.39
C GLU A 834 -17.37 2.55 -32.24
N ILE A 835 -17.86 2.71 -31.01
CA ILE A 835 -17.48 1.86 -29.87
C ILE A 835 -18.67 1.05 -29.31
N ALA A 836 -19.86 1.19 -29.89
CA ALA A 836 -21.11 0.62 -29.40
C ALA A 836 -21.10 -0.92 -29.31
N ASP A 837 -20.69 -1.61 -30.37
CA ASP A 837 -20.67 -3.08 -30.42
C ASP A 837 -19.66 -3.64 -29.40
N LYS A 838 -18.43 -3.11 -29.39
CA LYS A 838 -17.37 -3.46 -28.42
C LYS A 838 -17.79 -3.22 -26.97
N SER A 839 -18.38 -2.06 -26.67
CA SER A 839 -18.87 -1.70 -25.33
C SER A 839 -20.03 -2.58 -24.89
N THR A 840 -21.02 -2.78 -25.77
CA THR A 840 -22.21 -3.59 -25.49
C THR A 840 -21.84 -5.06 -25.26
N LEU A 841 -20.92 -5.63 -26.06
CA LEU A 841 -20.44 -6.99 -25.85
C LEU A 841 -19.73 -7.11 -24.49
N ILE A 842 -18.75 -6.26 -24.20
CA ILE A 842 -17.96 -6.36 -22.97
C ILE A 842 -18.83 -6.13 -21.71
N ASN A 843 -19.77 -5.18 -21.75
CA ASN A 843 -20.70 -4.95 -20.64
C ASN A 843 -21.83 -5.99 -20.53
N SER A 844 -22.01 -6.87 -21.53
CA SER A 844 -23.00 -7.96 -21.43
C SER A 844 -22.58 -9.07 -20.46
N TYR A 845 -21.28 -9.31 -20.31
CA TYR A 845 -20.73 -10.27 -19.32
C TYR A 845 -20.81 -9.68 -17.91
N THR A 846 -21.42 -10.39 -16.97
CA THR A 846 -21.68 -9.90 -15.59
C THR A 846 -20.41 -9.50 -14.84
N ASN A 847 -19.27 -10.14 -15.13
CA ASN A 847 -17.98 -9.99 -14.44
C ASN A 847 -16.94 -9.10 -15.13
N LEU A 848 -17.24 -8.53 -16.31
CA LEU A 848 -16.37 -7.55 -17.00
C LEU A 848 -17.00 -6.16 -16.99
N LEU A 849 -16.20 -5.11 -17.04
CA LEU A 849 -16.70 -3.76 -17.29
C LEU A 849 -15.95 -3.14 -18.49
N GLY A 850 -16.72 -2.65 -19.46
CA GLY A 850 -16.24 -1.81 -20.55
C GLY A 850 -16.28 -0.36 -20.08
N TYR A 851 -15.11 0.17 -19.73
CA TYR A 851 -14.97 1.51 -19.17
C TYR A 851 -14.95 2.55 -20.28
N VAL A 852 -15.93 3.44 -20.25
CA VAL A 852 -16.04 4.61 -21.14
C VAL A 852 -16.11 5.85 -20.27
N ASN A 853 -15.25 6.84 -20.53
CA ASN A 853 -15.42 8.18 -20.00
C ASN A 853 -16.23 9.05 -20.99
N LEU A 854 -17.16 9.88 -20.50
CA LEU A 854 -18.11 10.65 -21.31
C LEU A 854 -17.89 12.16 -21.17
N TYR A 855 -17.94 12.89 -22.28
CA TYR A 855 -17.63 14.33 -22.34
C TYR A 855 -18.66 15.21 -21.60
N GLY A 856 -18.22 16.14 -20.74
CA GLY A 856 -19.10 17.03 -19.95
C GLY A 856 -19.76 18.21 -20.70
N ASP A 857 -20.85 18.78 -20.15
CA ASP A 857 -21.53 19.95 -20.74
C ASP A 857 -20.91 21.30 -20.38
N TYR A 858 -19.73 21.57 -20.92
CA TYR A 858 -19.11 22.90 -20.88
C TYR A 858 -19.90 23.99 -21.65
N THR A 859 -21.03 23.65 -22.30
CA THR A 859 -21.77 24.57 -23.21
C THR A 859 -23.01 25.22 -22.60
N LEU A 860 -23.41 24.82 -21.38
CA LEU A 860 -24.69 25.16 -20.74
C LEU A 860 -25.92 24.68 -21.54
N ASN A 861 -25.77 23.69 -22.43
CA ASN A 861 -26.86 23.16 -23.24
C ASN A 861 -27.31 21.77 -22.77
N ASN A 862 -27.79 21.75 -21.53
CA ASN A 862 -28.30 20.58 -20.80
C ASN A 862 -29.32 19.74 -21.62
N THR A 863 -30.05 20.36 -22.57
CA THR A 863 -30.97 19.64 -23.47
C THR A 863 -30.25 18.77 -24.50
N GLN A 864 -29.12 19.21 -25.04
CA GLN A 864 -28.27 18.37 -25.89
C GLN A 864 -27.49 17.34 -25.05
N TYR A 865 -26.97 17.73 -23.88
CA TYR A 865 -26.25 16.81 -23.01
C TYR A 865 -27.12 15.64 -22.51
N LYS A 866 -28.38 15.89 -22.13
CA LYS A 866 -29.32 14.81 -21.79
C LYS A 866 -29.68 13.92 -22.98
N ALA A 867 -29.61 14.41 -24.21
CA ALA A 867 -29.76 13.58 -25.40
C ALA A 867 -28.50 12.72 -25.63
N TYR A 868 -27.30 13.28 -25.46
CA TYR A 868 -26.02 12.56 -25.50
C TYR A 868 -25.93 11.45 -24.46
N LEU A 869 -26.27 11.73 -23.20
CA LEU A 869 -26.31 10.72 -22.14
C LEU A 869 -27.32 9.59 -22.46
N ALA A 870 -28.48 9.92 -23.05
CA ALA A 870 -29.45 8.91 -23.46
C ALA A 870 -28.96 8.06 -24.66
N GLU A 871 -28.30 8.69 -25.64
CA GLU A 871 -27.64 8.04 -26.79
C GLU A 871 -26.58 7.05 -26.28
N ALA A 872 -25.62 7.53 -25.47
CA ALA A 872 -24.55 6.73 -24.87
C ALA A 872 -25.06 5.58 -23.97
N ILE A 873 -26.05 5.82 -23.10
CA ILE A 873 -26.63 4.73 -22.27
C ILE A 873 -27.29 3.66 -23.15
N SER A 874 -27.97 4.06 -24.23
CA SER A 874 -28.68 3.13 -25.11
C SER A 874 -27.80 2.34 -26.08
N GLU A 875 -26.63 2.88 -26.46
CA GLU A 875 -25.72 2.27 -27.45
C GLU A 875 -24.49 1.60 -26.81
N LEU A 876 -24.07 1.99 -25.61
CA LEU A 876 -22.85 1.48 -24.95
C LEU A 876 -23.13 0.44 -23.85
N ASN A 877 -24.39 0.34 -23.39
CA ASN A 877 -24.83 -0.47 -22.25
C ASN A 877 -23.93 -0.32 -20.99
N PRO A 878 -23.64 0.90 -20.51
CA PRO A 878 -22.59 1.13 -19.52
C PRO A 878 -23.00 0.67 -18.10
N LYS A 879 -22.07 -0.01 -17.40
CA LYS A 879 -22.23 -0.38 -15.98
C LYS A 879 -21.90 0.73 -14.98
N VAL A 880 -21.22 1.77 -15.43
CA VAL A 880 -20.95 3.00 -14.69
C VAL A 880 -20.94 4.17 -15.66
N LEU A 881 -21.48 5.32 -15.25
CA LEU A 881 -21.39 6.57 -16.01
C LEU A 881 -20.18 7.36 -15.50
N SER A 882 -19.04 7.26 -16.17
CA SER A 882 -17.91 8.19 -15.95
C SER A 882 -18.08 9.43 -16.80
N PHE A 883 -17.71 10.59 -16.27
CA PHE A 883 -17.59 11.82 -17.05
C PHE A 883 -16.48 12.74 -16.53
N ASP A 884 -15.91 13.52 -17.44
CA ASP A 884 -15.14 14.72 -17.15
C ASP A 884 -16.04 15.93 -16.96
N HIS A 885 -15.72 16.79 -15.99
CA HIS A 885 -16.12 18.20 -16.00
C HIS A 885 -15.18 19.02 -15.13
N TYR A 886 -13.99 19.31 -15.66
CA TYR A 886 -12.96 20.06 -14.95
C TYR A 886 -13.40 21.52 -14.77
N ASN A 887 -13.78 21.90 -13.55
CA ASN A 887 -14.21 23.25 -13.23
C ASN A 887 -13.22 23.94 -12.27
N GLY A 888 -12.08 24.39 -12.80
CA GLY A 888 -11.04 25.11 -12.05
C GLY A 888 -11.43 26.50 -11.53
N THR A 889 -12.72 26.90 -11.57
CA THR A 889 -13.17 28.18 -10.99
C THR A 889 -14.55 28.05 -10.33
N THR A 890 -14.76 28.72 -9.20
CA THR A 890 -16.11 28.95 -8.65
C THR A 890 -16.90 30.03 -9.42
N SER A 891 -16.42 30.43 -10.61
CA SER A 891 -17.05 31.45 -11.45
C SER A 891 -18.43 31.00 -11.91
N ASN A 892 -19.40 31.92 -11.94
CA ASN A 892 -20.81 31.56 -12.15
C ASN A 892 -21.07 30.73 -13.41
N ASN A 893 -20.36 30.98 -14.51
CA ASN A 893 -20.60 30.23 -15.75
C ASN A 893 -20.04 28.80 -15.71
N GLY A 894 -18.82 28.61 -15.17
CA GLY A 894 -18.22 27.28 -15.02
C GLY A 894 -18.94 26.44 -13.96
N ALA A 895 -19.31 27.06 -12.84
CA ALA A 895 -20.13 26.41 -11.82
C ALA A 895 -21.53 26.04 -12.36
N MET A 896 -22.19 26.90 -13.15
CA MET A 896 -23.49 26.55 -13.77
C MET A 896 -23.39 25.42 -14.79
N SER A 897 -22.28 25.30 -15.53
CA SER A 897 -22.09 24.18 -16.47
C SER A 897 -21.81 22.89 -15.70
N TYR A 898 -20.96 22.95 -14.67
CA TYR A 898 -20.67 21.83 -13.77
C TYR A 898 -21.91 21.28 -13.07
N PHE A 899 -22.69 22.12 -12.39
CA PHE A 899 -23.95 21.67 -11.76
C PHE A 899 -25.03 21.27 -12.77
N GLY A 900 -25.00 21.85 -13.98
CA GLY A 900 -25.82 21.41 -15.10
C GLY A 900 -25.51 19.97 -15.51
N SER A 901 -24.23 19.63 -15.63
CA SER A 901 -23.75 18.27 -15.89
C SER A 901 -24.11 17.32 -14.74
N LEU A 902 -23.83 17.71 -13.49
CA LEU A 902 -24.13 16.91 -12.30
C LEU A 902 -25.61 16.53 -12.19
N GLU A 903 -26.55 17.48 -12.34
CA GLU A 903 -27.99 17.16 -12.28
C GLU A 903 -28.43 16.31 -13.49
N ALA A 904 -27.79 16.48 -14.66
CA ALA A 904 -28.10 15.66 -15.84
C ALA A 904 -27.65 14.20 -15.71
N ILE A 905 -26.41 13.97 -15.26
CA ILE A 905 -25.89 12.61 -15.05
C ILE A 905 -26.54 11.95 -13.83
N ARG A 906 -26.88 12.72 -12.79
CA ARG A 906 -27.69 12.24 -11.65
C ARG A 906 -29.10 11.82 -12.07
N GLU A 907 -29.78 12.60 -12.93
CA GLU A 907 -31.09 12.21 -13.48
C GLU A 907 -30.97 10.94 -14.35
N ALA A 908 -29.95 10.84 -15.20
CA ALA A 908 -29.68 9.65 -16.01
C ALA A 908 -29.36 8.40 -15.16
N SER A 909 -28.52 8.54 -14.14
CA SER A 909 -28.17 7.51 -13.16
C SER A 909 -29.42 6.97 -12.45
N LEU A 910 -30.21 7.85 -11.82
CA LEU A 910 -31.42 7.48 -11.09
C LEU A 910 -32.56 6.95 -11.99
N THR A 911 -32.55 7.28 -13.28
CA THR A 911 -33.56 6.79 -14.25
C THR A 911 -33.25 5.37 -14.74
N ASN A 912 -31.98 5.00 -14.83
CA ASN A 912 -31.53 3.73 -15.41
C ASN A 912 -30.95 2.73 -14.37
N ASP A 913 -30.82 3.14 -13.11
CA ASP A 913 -30.20 2.38 -12.00
C ASP A 913 -28.71 2.06 -12.24
N ILE A 914 -28.00 3.00 -12.87
CA ILE A 914 -26.56 2.91 -13.19
C ILE A 914 -25.78 3.87 -12.28
N PRO A 915 -24.74 3.44 -11.54
CA PRO A 915 -23.91 4.34 -10.74
C PRO A 915 -23.15 5.35 -11.62
N PHE A 916 -22.79 6.50 -11.06
CA PHE A 916 -21.98 7.51 -11.77
C PHE A 916 -20.77 7.97 -10.94
N ILE A 917 -19.72 8.40 -11.64
CA ILE A 917 -18.45 8.93 -11.10
C ILE A 917 -18.02 10.13 -11.93
N GLY A 918 -17.18 11.01 -11.36
CA GLY A 918 -16.63 12.16 -12.09
C GLY A 918 -15.11 12.25 -11.95
N PHE A 919 -14.44 12.82 -12.96
CA PHE A 919 -13.02 13.18 -12.86
C PHE A 919 -12.79 14.50 -12.10
N ILE A 920 -11.65 14.59 -11.42
CA ILE A 920 -11.20 15.71 -10.58
C ILE A 920 -9.86 16.23 -11.12
N SER A 921 -9.73 17.54 -11.28
CA SER A 921 -8.51 18.18 -11.79
C SER A 921 -7.45 18.28 -10.68
N THR A 922 -6.22 17.84 -10.96
CA THR A 922 -5.04 17.98 -10.07
C THR A 922 -4.06 19.05 -10.56
N GLY A 923 -4.48 19.88 -11.51
CA GLY A 923 -3.68 20.94 -12.13
C GLY A 923 -4.45 21.68 -13.21
N ASP A 924 -3.72 22.45 -14.00
CA ASP A 924 -4.16 23.17 -15.20
C ASP A 924 -3.21 22.91 -16.40
N ASP A 925 -3.42 23.66 -17.50
CA ASP A 925 -2.79 23.54 -18.83
C ASP A 925 -2.23 22.15 -19.20
N TYR A 926 -3.15 21.21 -19.49
CA TYR A 926 -2.86 19.86 -20.01
C TYR A 926 -2.35 19.85 -21.46
N THR A 927 -1.46 20.77 -21.84
CA THR A 927 -0.84 20.83 -23.17
C THR A 927 0.68 20.65 -23.08
N PRO A 928 1.30 19.91 -24.02
CA PRO A 928 2.74 19.99 -24.22
C PRO A 928 3.13 21.40 -24.63
N ASN A 929 4.26 21.89 -24.11
CA ASN A 929 4.86 23.19 -24.42
C ASN A 929 4.14 24.43 -23.83
N ALA A 930 3.40 24.27 -22.73
CA ALA A 930 2.85 25.39 -21.96
C ALA A 930 3.94 26.41 -21.53
N ILE A 931 3.55 27.67 -21.36
CA ILE A 931 4.45 28.77 -20.96
C ILE A 931 4.08 29.24 -19.55
N TYR A 932 4.63 28.56 -18.54
CA TYR A 932 4.62 28.87 -17.10
C TYR A 932 3.43 29.71 -16.59
N THR A 933 2.41 29.05 -16.04
CA THR A 933 1.26 29.69 -15.40
C THR A 933 0.83 28.97 -14.11
N ASP A 934 1.49 29.25 -12.98
CA ASP A 934 0.96 28.92 -11.64
C ASP A 934 -0.35 29.68 -11.29
N ASP A 935 -0.82 30.60 -12.14
CA ASP A 935 -1.88 31.57 -11.85
C ASP A 935 -3.33 31.01 -11.95
N ASP A 936 -3.57 29.86 -12.62
CA ASP A 936 -4.91 29.32 -12.90
C ASP A 936 -5.16 27.87 -12.36
N ALA A 937 -4.19 27.26 -11.66
CA ALA A 937 -4.32 25.92 -11.05
C ALA A 937 -5.34 25.89 -9.87
N PRO A 938 -6.09 24.78 -9.66
CA PRO A 938 -7.09 24.69 -8.60
C PRO A 938 -6.45 24.62 -7.20
N THR A 939 -7.00 25.38 -6.24
CA THR A 939 -6.51 25.35 -4.85
C THR A 939 -6.97 24.09 -4.11
N PRO A 940 -6.31 23.67 -3.01
CA PRO A 940 -6.72 22.50 -2.23
C PRO A 940 -8.19 22.55 -1.78
N GLU A 941 -8.69 23.73 -1.41
CA GLU A 941 -10.09 23.97 -1.04
C GLU A 941 -11.06 23.80 -2.22
N GLN A 942 -10.61 24.14 -3.44
CA GLN A 942 -11.37 23.93 -4.67
C GLN A 942 -11.41 22.45 -5.07
N ILE A 943 -10.31 21.71 -4.84
CA ILE A 943 -10.26 20.25 -5.02
C ILE A 943 -11.19 19.56 -4.00
N LYS A 944 -11.11 19.91 -2.71
CA LYS A 944 -12.05 19.47 -1.67
C LYS A 944 -13.50 19.76 -2.07
N TRP A 945 -13.79 20.99 -2.50
CA TRP A 945 -15.13 21.39 -2.96
C TRP A 945 -15.61 20.58 -4.18
N ASN A 946 -14.74 20.29 -5.15
CA ASN A 946 -15.08 19.54 -6.37
C ASN A 946 -15.45 18.08 -6.04
N VAL A 947 -14.67 17.40 -5.19
CA VAL A 947 -15.00 16.05 -4.71
C VAL A 947 -16.28 16.07 -3.88
N ASN A 948 -16.38 17.00 -2.92
CA ASN A 948 -17.51 17.03 -2.00
C ASN A 948 -18.84 17.38 -2.69
N THR A 949 -18.84 18.27 -3.70
CA THR A 949 -20.07 18.58 -4.46
C THR A 949 -20.47 17.45 -5.41
N LEU A 950 -19.52 16.75 -6.04
CA LEU A 950 -19.76 15.52 -6.80
C LEU A 950 -20.42 14.43 -5.92
N LEU A 951 -19.88 14.19 -4.72
CA LEU A 951 -20.45 13.26 -3.74
C LEU A 951 -21.82 13.72 -3.22
N ALA A 952 -22.06 15.02 -3.03
CA ALA A 952 -23.36 15.55 -2.62
C ALA A 952 -24.48 15.29 -3.65
N TYR A 953 -24.15 15.27 -4.95
CA TYR A 953 -25.10 14.87 -5.99
C TYR A 953 -25.34 13.35 -6.02
N GLY A 954 -24.52 12.55 -5.34
CA GLY A 954 -24.71 11.11 -5.15
C GLY A 954 -23.83 10.22 -6.02
N ALA A 955 -22.69 10.74 -6.47
CA ALA A 955 -21.67 9.93 -7.13
C ALA A 955 -21.22 8.74 -6.26
N LYS A 956 -20.74 7.69 -6.91
CA LYS A 956 -20.35 6.40 -6.33
C LYS A 956 -18.85 6.17 -6.44
N GLY A 957 -18.08 7.25 -6.45
CA GLY A 957 -16.65 7.28 -6.73
C GLY A 957 -16.25 8.51 -7.53
N TYR A 958 -14.95 8.67 -7.72
CA TYR A 958 -14.34 9.73 -8.52
C TYR A 958 -12.98 9.28 -9.03
N ASN A 959 -12.47 9.99 -10.04
CA ASN A 959 -11.16 9.73 -10.63
C ASN A 959 -10.23 10.94 -10.47
N TRP A 960 -8.99 10.71 -10.07
CA TRP A 960 -7.93 11.72 -10.15
C TRP A 960 -7.39 11.85 -11.59
N PHE A 961 -7.41 13.06 -12.14
CA PHE A 961 -6.70 13.41 -13.38
C PHE A 961 -5.59 14.44 -13.07
N THR A 962 -4.30 14.12 -13.14
CA THR A 962 -3.68 12.80 -13.36
C THR A 962 -3.18 12.17 -12.05
N LEU A 963 -2.77 10.91 -12.10
CA LEU A 963 -2.06 10.19 -11.04
C LEU A 963 -0.57 10.53 -11.15
N ILE A 964 0.08 10.00 -12.18
CA ILE A 964 1.43 10.35 -12.60
C ILE A 964 1.32 11.43 -13.68
N GLN A 965 2.08 12.51 -13.56
CA GLN A 965 2.23 13.49 -14.62
C GLN A 965 2.96 12.87 -15.82
N PRO A 966 2.35 12.83 -17.02
CA PRO A 966 3.07 12.42 -18.22
C PRO A 966 4.23 13.37 -18.51
N TRP A 967 5.40 12.83 -18.84
CA TRP A 967 6.62 13.63 -19.06
C TRP A 967 6.47 14.72 -20.14
N TYR A 968 5.50 14.60 -21.05
CA TYR A 968 5.22 15.59 -22.07
C TYR A 968 4.38 16.79 -21.57
N PHE A 969 3.64 16.64 -20.47
CA PHE A 969 3.03 17.79 -19.75
C PHE A 969 4.04 18.51 -18.86
N ALA A 970 5.15 17.85 -18.48
CA ALA A 970 6.24 18.49 -17.74
C ALA A 970 7.07 19.49 -18.58
N LEU A 971 6.86 19.52 -19.90
CA LEU A 971 7.69 20.33 -20.81
C LEU A 971 7.37 21.82 -20.73
N GLU A 972 8.42 22.64 -20.79
CA GLU A 972 8.34 24.09 -20.96
C GLU A 972 8.98 24.53 -22.29
N GLY A 973 8.32 25.44 -23.02
CA GLY A 973 8.88 26.12 -24.20
C GLY A 973 8.28 25.72 -25.56
N ASP A 974 8.11 26.70 -26.46
CA ASP A 974 7.43 26.58 -27.77
C ASP A 974 8.23 25.74 -28.79
N GLY A 975 8.24 24.42 -28.61
CA GLY A 975 8.81 23.44 -29.55
C GLY A 975 10.30 23.12 -29.36
N GLU A 976 10.98 23.79 -28.44
CA GLU A 976 12.28 23.39 -27.89
C GLU A 976 12.17 23.34 -26.36
N ILE A 977 12.89 22.41 -25.71
CA ILE A 977 12.80 22.20 -24.26
C ILE A 977 13.62 23.27 -23.54
N GLU A 978 12.93 24.28 -23.00
CA GLU A 978 13.54 25.38 -22.25
C GLU A 978 13.69 25.05 -20.75
N GLY A 979 12.82 24.18 -20.22
CA GLY A 979 12.85 23.71 -18.83
C GLY A 979 11.93 22.51 -18.57
N MET A 980 11.73 22.18 -17.29
CA MET A 980 10.88 21.08 -16.80
C MET A 980 10.13 21.52 -15.54
N ASP A 981 8.83 21.27 -15.53
CA ASP A 981 7.90 21.56 -14.44
C ASP A 981 7.27 20.23 -14.00
N PHE A 982 7.60 19.79 -12.78
CA PHE A 982 7.15 18.49 -12.26
C PHE A 982 5.91 18.58 -11.35
N ASP A 983 5.35 19.78 -11.15
CA ASP A 983 4.29 20.06 -10.15
C ASP A 983 3.00 20.62 -10.78
N ARG A 984 3.03 20.99 -12.07
CA ARG A 984 1.89 21.48 -12.87
C ARG A 984 0.58 20.73 -12.61
N CYS A 985 0.64 19.40 -12.74
CA CYS A 985 -0.49 18.50 -12.53
C CYS A 985 -0.04 17.14 -12.01
N GLY A 986 -0.99 16.29 -11.64
CA GLY A 986 -0.72 14.97 -11.10
C GLY A 986 -0.70 14.97 -9.57
N LEU A 987 -0.68 13.76 -9.01
CA LEU A 987 -0.35 13.49 -7.61
C LEU A 987 1.13 13.09 -7.46
N ILE A 988 1.71 12.50 -8.52
CA ILE A 988 3.11 12.11 -8.64
C ILE A 988 3.69 12.82 -9.87
N GLY A 989 4.77 13.58 -9.71
CA GLY A 989 5.43 14.32 -10.79
C GLY A 989 6.13 13.41 -11.80
N ALA A 990 6.49 13.96 -12.97
CA ALA A 990 7.17 13.18 -14.02
C ALA A 990 8.64 12.81 -13.66
N ASN A 991 9.17 13.39 -12.59
CA ASN A 991 10.41 13.01 -11.92
C ASN A 991 10.23 11.80 -10.97
N GLY A 992 8.99 11.45 -10.62
CA GLY A 992 8.68 10.37 -9.69
C GLY A 992 8.61 10.76 -8.21
N GLU A 993 8.50 12.06 -7.90
CA GLU A 993 8.29 12.57 -6.54
C GLU A 993 6.81 12.96 -6.32
N PRO A 994 6.31 13.11 -5.08
CA PRO A 994 5.00 13.71 -4.80
C PRO A 994 4.86 15.14 -5.36
N THR A 995 3.65 15.51 -5.81
CA THR A 995 3.30 16.91 -6.13
C THR A 995 2.63 17.61 -4.94
N ARG A 996 2.44 18.93 -5.04
CA ARG A 996 1.61 19.76 -4.13
C ARG A 996 0.21 19.23 -3.85
N ASN A 997 -0.31 18.34 -4.69
CA ASN A 997 -1.66 17.79 -4.59
C ASN A 997 -1.70 16.37 -4.01
N TYR A 998 -0.55 15.72 -3.75
CA TYR A 998 -0.48 14.38 -3.14
C TYR A 998 -1.16 14.33 -1.77
N ASP A 999 -0.71 15.15 -0.82
CA ASP A 999 -1.26 15.23 0.55
C ASP A 999 -2.75 15.62 0.55
N VAL A 1000 -3.13 16.52 -0.37
CA VAL A 1000 -4.53 16.97 -0.55
C VAL A 1000 -5.43 15.81 -0.97
N ALA A 1001 -4.96 14.98 -1.91
CA ALA A 1001 -5.69 13.78 -2.32
C ALA A 1001 -5.72 12.73 -1.20
N GLN A 1002 -4.61 12.49 -0.49
CA GLN A 1002 -4.56 11.59 0.66
C GLN A 1002 -5.57 12.00 1.76
N GLU A 1003 -5.62 13.28 2.13
CA GLU A 1003 -6.55 13.79 3.15
C GLU A 1003 -8.02 13.56 2.75
N ILE A 1004 -8.35 13.88 1.49
CA ILE A 1004 -9.70 13.68 0.92
C ILE A 1004 -10.06 12.19 0.89
N ASN A 1005 -9.19 11.34 0.36
CA ASN A 1005 -9.43 9.90 0.23
C ASN A 1005 -9.56 9.24 1.61
N THR A 1006 -8.74 9.65 2.58
CA THR A 1006 -8.81 9.23 3.99
C THR A 1006 -10.15 9.59 4.63
N TYR A 1007 -10.65 10.82 4.43
CA TYR A 1007 -11.97 11.20 4.94
C TYR A 1007 -13.09 10.42 4.25
N VAL A 1008 -13.04 10.24 2.93
CA VAL A 1008 -14.03 9.46 2.16
C VAL A 1008 -14.12 8.00 2.63
N ALA A 1009 -12.99 7.37 2.96
CA ALA A 1009 -12.95 6.03 3.56
C ALA A 1009 -13.62 5.93 4.95
N THR A 1010 -13.97 7.06 5.61
CA THR A 1010 -14.76 7.05 6.85
C THR A 1010 -16.28 7.07 6.63
N ILE A 1011 -16.75 7.29 5.39
CA ILE A 1011 -18.15 7.55 5.03
C ILE A 1011 -18.67 6.75 3.83
N ASP A 1012 -17.79 6.13 3.06
CA ASP A 1012 -18.07 5.37 1.84
C ASP A 1012 -19.16 4.30 2.02
N HIS A 1013 -19.04 3.41 3.01
CA HIS A 1013 -20.01 2.36 3.36
C HIS A 1013 -21.42 2.91 3.66
N ILE A 1014 -21.57 4.21 3.93
CA ILE A 1014 -22.86 4.88 4.01
C ILE A 1014 -23.28 5.41 2.64
N LEU A 1015 -22.43 6.21 1.97
CA LEU A 1015 -22.77 6.83 0.68
C LEU A 1015 -23.01 5.80 -0.43
N MET A 1016 -22.19 4.74 -0.49
CA MET A 1016 -22.32 3.63 -1.42
C MET A 1016 -23.63 2.86 -1.21
N ALA A 1017 -24.00 2.60 0.05
CA ALA A 1017 -25.25 1.95 0.42
C ALA A 1017 -26.47 2.90 0.55
N SER A 1018 -26.38 4.12 -0.01
CA SER A 1018 -27.46 5.12 0.00
C SER A 1018 -27.97 5.48 -1.41
N THR A 1019 -29.25 5.86 -1.52
CA THR A 1019 -29.81 6.46 -2.75
C THR A 1019 -29.90 7.98 -2.60
N SER A 1020 -29.43 8.76 -3.58
CA SER A 1020 -29.61 10.23 -3.60
C SER A 1020 -31.08 10.56 -3.90
N VAL A 1021 -31.80 11.05 -2.90
CA VAL A 1021 -33.24 11.37 -3.02
C VAL A 1021 -33.50 12.86 -3.25
N ASP A 1022 -32.58 13.73 -2.89
CA ASP A 1022 -32.73 15.19 -3.02
C ASP A 1022 -31.38 15.91 -3.00
N VAL A 1023 -31.34 17.13 -3.52
CA VAL A 1023 -30.24 18.08 -3.31
C VAL A 1023 -30.82 19.41 -2.88
N LEU A 1024 -30.23 20.02 -1.85
CA LEU A 1024 -30.63 21.32 -1.30
C LEU A 1024 -29.52 22.34 -1.53
N ALA A 1025 -29.89 23.60 -1.74
CA ALA A 1025 -28.95 24.70 -1.83
C ALA A 1025 -29.42 25.88 -0.98
N VAL A 1026 -28.51 26.46 -0.20
CA VAL A 1026 -28.70 27.69 0.58
C VAL A 1026 -27.58 28.66 0.26
N GLY A 1027 -27.86 29.96 0.30
CA GLY A 1027 -26.91 31.01 -0.12
C GLY A 1027 -27.12 31.41 -1.58
N THR A 1028 -26.88 32.69 -1.87
CA THR A 1028 -27.23 33.29 -3.16
C THR A 1028 -26.45 32.68 -4.34
N SER A 1029 -25.17 32.37 -4.13
CA SER A 1029 -24.28 31.76 -5.11
C SER A 1029 -24.68 30.31 -5.36
N ALA A 1030 -24.72 29.46 -4.33
CA ALA A 1030 -25.11 28.06 -4.47
C ALA A 1030 -26.47 27.90 -5.17
N GLN A 1031 -27.48 28.69 -4.79
CA GLN A 1031 -28.81 28.66 -5.44
C GLN A 1031 -28.82 29.19 -6.88
N THR A 1032 -27.91 30.11 -7.24
CA THR A 1032 -27.78 30.61 -8.62
C THR A 1032 -27.05 29.60 -9.51
N GLN A 1033 -25.97 28.99 -8.98
CA GLN A 1033 -25.09 28.10 -9.73
C GLN A 1033 -25.71 26.71 -9.92
N THR A 1034 -26.37 26.15 -8.90
CA THR A 1034 -27.11 24.87 -9.00
C THR A 1034 -28.49 25.01 -9.66
N GLY A 1035 -29.06 26.23 -9.69
CA GLY A 1035 -30.48 26.47 -10.00
C GLY A 1035 -31.47 25.97 -8.93
N ILE A 1036 -30.99 25.37 -7.84
CA ILE A 1036 -31.82 24.80 -6.77
C ILE A 1036 -32.27 25.91 -5.82
N SER A 1037 -33.59 26.06 -5.64
CA SER A 1037 -34.19 26.99 -4.67
C SER A 1037 -34.70 26.32 -3.38
N LYS A 1038 -34.41 25.02 -3.23
CA LYS A 1038 -34.91 24.17 -2.15
C LYS A 1038 -33.94 24.16 -0.97
N THR A 1039 -34.44 24.50 0.21
CA THR A 1039 -33.65 24.67 1.45
C THR A 1039 -34.02 23.68 2.55
N SER A 1040 -34.89 22.70 2.26
CA SER A 1040 -35.45 21.80 3.26
C SER A 1040 -35.94 20.46 2.69
N TYR A 1041 -35.87 19.42 3.52
CA TYR A 1041 -36.35 18.07 3.23
C TYR A 1041 -37.04 17.47 4.46
N ASN A 1042 -38.23 16.88 4.30
CA ASN A 1042 -39.03 16.22 5.35
C ASN A 1042 -39.14 16.98 6.70
N GLY A 1043 -39.13 18.32 6.65
CA GLY A 1043 -39.22 19.18 7.84
C GLY A 1043 -37.88 19.63 8.43
N THR A 1044 -36.76 19.04 7.98
CA THR A 1044 -35.41 19.54 8.27
C THR A 1044 -35.10 20.75 7.38
N THR A 1045 -34.70 21.88 7.95
CA THR A 1045 -34.33 23.09 7.19
C THR A 1045 -32.85 23.42 7.37
N VAL A 1046 -32.16 23.69 6.26
CA VAL A 1046 -30.75 24.09 6.22
C VAL A 1046 -30.63 25.61 6.32
N SER A 1047 -29.59 26.11 6.99
CA SER A 1047 -29.19 27.53 6.96
C SER A 1047 -27.68 27.67 7.13
N ALA A 1048 -27.03 28.47 6.30
CA ALA A 1048 -25.59 28.73 6.33
C ALA A 1048 -25.25 30.09 6.99
N GLY A 1049 -24.05 30.21 7.53
CA GLY A 1049 -23.53 31.42 8.17
C GLY A 1049 -23.26 32.56 7.17
N ASP A 1050 -22.75 32.22 5.98
CA ASP A 1050 -22.75 33.13 4.85
C ASP A 1050 -24.00 32.94 3.98
N ALA A 1051 -24.70 34.05 3.71
CA ALA A 1051 -25.85 34.10 2.82
C ALA A 1051 -25.47 34.42 1.36
N LEU A 1052 -24.21 34.76 1.09
CA LEU A 1052 -23.69 34.95 -0.27
C LEU A 1052 -23.27 33.62 -0.89
N THR A 1053 -22.26 32.92 -0.36
CA THR A 1053 -21.82 31.60 -0.84
C THR A 1053 -22.80 30.51 -0.43
N GLY A 1054 -22.86 30.23 0.88
CA GLY A 1054 -23.74 29.27 1.53
C GLY A 1054 -23.27 27.83 1.42
N ALA A 1055 -24.19 26.90 1.16
CA ALA A 1055 -23.95 25.46 1.26
C ALA A 1055 -24.81 24.65 0.29
N ILE A 1056 -24.26 23.52 -0.16
CA ILE A 1056 -24.95 22.48 -0.91
C ILE A 1056 -25.12 21.29 0.03
N VAL A 1057 -26.30 20.65 0.03
CA VAL A 1057 -26.57 19.47 0.87
C VAL A 1057 -27.19 18.37 0.03
N GLY A 1058 -26.45 17.29 -0.17
CA GLY A 1058 -26.99 16.03 -0.68
C GLY A 1058 -27.86 15.36 0.37
N VAL A 1059 -29.04 14.88 -0.03
CA VAL A 1059 -29.98 14.19 0.85
C VAL A 1059 -30.18 12.77 0.36
N PHE A 1060 -30.01 11.84 1.28
CA PHE A 1060 -29.86 10.42 1.00
C PHE A 1060 -30.84 9.57 1.81
N ASP A 1061 -31.38 8.53 1.19
CA ASP A 1061 -32.00 7.40 1.90
C ASP A 1061 -30.92 6.34 2.14
N TYR A 1062 -30.55 6.16 3.40
CA TYR A 1062 -29.62 5.14 3.89
C TYR A 1062 -30.41 4.09 4.67
N ASN A 1063 -30.84 3.01 4.01
CA ASN A 1063 -31.58 1.91 4.61
C ASN A 1063 -32.83 2.35 5.42
N GLY A 1064 -33.58 3.35 4.93
CA GLY A 1064 -34.75 3.93 5.57
C GLY A 1064 -34.46 5.03 6.58
N LYS A 1065 -33.18 5.43 6.75
CA LYS A 1065 -32.75 6.61 7.51
C LYS A 1065 -32.41 7.76 6.56
N THR A 1066 -32.63 9.00 6.98
CA THR A 1066 -32.14 10.14 6.19
C THR A 1066 -30.70 10.46 6.56
N ALA A 1067 -29.82 10.50 5.57
CA ALA A 1067 -28.48 11.05 5.70
C ALA A 1067 -28.36 12.36 4.92
N TYR A 1068 -27.58 13.31 5.46
CA TYR A 1068 -27.32 14.62 4.86
C TYR A 1068 -25.81 14.75 4.65
N TYR A 1069 -25.35 14.85 3.40
CA TYR A 1069 -23.98 15.21 3.08
C TYR A 1069 -23.89 16.72 2.89
N VAL A 1070 -23.36 17.42 3.89
CA VAL A 1070 -23.34 18.89 3.97
C VAL A 1070 -21.99 19.40 3.50
N VAL A 1071 -21.97 20.21 2.45
CA VAL A 1071 -20.75 20.76 1.83
C VAL A 1071 -20.70 22.27 2.02
N ASN A 1072 -19.53 22.80 2.41
CA ASN A 1072 -19.28 24.23 2.36
C ASN A 1072 -19.14 24.69 0.90
N HIS A 1073 -20.04 25.55 0.41
CA HIS A 1073 -19.96 26.11 -0.95
C HIS A 1073 -18.95 27.27 -1.07
N ASN A 1074 -18.25 27.58 0.01
CA ASN A 1074 -17.21 28.59 0.05
C ASN A 1074 -15.83 27.92 -0.03
N THR A 1075 -15.06 28.27 -1.06
CA THR A 1075 -13.67 27.83 -1.28
C THR A 1075 -12.64 28.73 -0.61
N ASP A 1076 -13.08 29.86 -0.05
CA ASP A 1076 -12.19 30.93 0.41
C ASP A 1076 -12.26 31.11 1.94
N ALA A 1077 -13.27 30.52 2.61
CA ALA A 1077 -13.50 30.67 4.04
C ALA A 1077 -14.34 29.53 4.67
N SER A 1078 -13.99 29.20 5.92
CA SER A 1078 -14.79 28.36 6.82
C SER A 1078 -16.14 29.03 7.19
N GLN A 1079 -17.20 28.25 7.41
CA GLN A 1079 -18.46 28.75 7.96
C GLN A 1079 -19.27 27.71 8.76
N ASP A 1080 -20.16 28.23 9.62
CA ASP A 1080 -21.18 27.44 10.33
C ASP A 1080 -22.37 27.12 9.41
N ILE A 1081 -22.67 25.84 9.19
CA ILE A 1081 -23.86 25.37 8.49
C ILE A 1081 -24.75 24.60 9.49
N THR A 1082 -26.03 24.97 9.55
CA THR A 1082 -26.98 24.45 10.54
C THR A 1082 -28.07 23.61 9.90
N LEU A 1083 -28.15 22.33 10.30
CA LEU A 1083 -29.31 21.47 10.07
C LEU A 1083 -30.32 21.67 11.22
N ASN A 1084 -31.56 22.01 10.91
CA ASN A 1084 -32.62 22.21 11.91
C ASN A 1084 -33.73 21.18 11.70
N PHE A 1085 -33.76 20.12 12.51
CA PHE A 1085 -34.64 18.96 12.34
C PHE A 1085 -36.08 19.16 12.87
N GLY A 1086 -36.42 20.36 13.36
CA GLY A 1086 -37.73 20.74 13.91
C GLY A 1086 -38.14 20.05 15.22
N SER A 1087 -37.49 18.94 15.57
CA SER A 1087 -37.72 18.08 16.72
C SER A 1087 -36.41 17.39 17.10
N SER A 1088 -36.24 16.93 18.34
CA SER A 1088 -34.98 16.32 18.77
C SER A 1088 -34.76 14.97 18.07
N GLN A 1089 -33.68 14.86 17.31
CA GLN A 1089 -33.26 13.63 16.62
C GLN A 1089 -32.00 13.06 17.25
N SER A 1090 -31.81 11.74 17.14
CA SER A 1090 -30.51 11.10 17.30
C SER A 1090 -29.74 11.21 15.98
N MET A 1091 -28.43 11.43 16.04
CA MET A 1091 -27.59 11.55 14.85
C MET A 1091 -26.16 11.07 15.09
N ARG A 1092 -25.57 10.47 14.05
CA ARG A 1092 -24.12 10.25 13.95
C ARG A 1092 -23.56 11.23 12.90
N ILE A 1093 -22.43 11.83 13.23
CA ILE A 1093 -21.81 12.92 12.49
C ILE A 1093 -20.38 12.50 12.16
N TYR A 1094 -20.00 12.63 10.89
CA TYR A 1094 -18.66 12.37 10.38
C TYR A 1094 -18.13 13.68 9.81
N THR A 1095 -16.85 13.96 10.06
CA THR A 1095 -16.11 15.15 9.61
C THR A 1095 -14.66 14.73 9.39
N GLU A 1096 -13.88 15.55 8.68
CA GLU A 1096 -12.42 15.41 8.57
C GLU A 1096 -11.75 15.37 9.97
N SER A 1097 -12.29 16.10 10.97
CA SER A 1097 -11.89 16.02 12.39
C SER A 1097 -12.31 14.74 13.16
N GLY A 1098 -12.85 13.73 12.47
CA GLY A 1098 -13.33 12.47 13.05
C GLY A 1098 -14.85 12.38 13.21
N ASN A 1099 -15.32 11.31 13.88
CA ASN A 1099 -16.75 11.00 14.02
C ASN A 1099 -17.29 11.13 15.47
N THR A 1100 -18.54 11.59 15.60
CA THR A 1100 -19.21 11.84 16.89
C THR A 1100 -20.70 11.45 16.84
N THR A 1101 -21.34 11.33 18.00
CA THR A 1101 -22.79 11.13 18.13
C THR A 1101 -23.43 12.25 18.92
N ALA A 1102 -24.64 12.68 18.54
CA ALA A 1102 -25.38 13.72 19.23
C ALA A 1102 -26.89 13.42 19.30
N THR A 1103 -27.60 14.13 20.18
CA THR A 1103 -29.06 14.16 20.20
C THR A 1103 -29.52 15.60 20.40
N ALA A 1104 -30.15 16.20 19.37
CA ALA A 1104 -30.52 17.60 19.36
C ALA A 1104 -31.63 17.91 18.34
N SER A 1105 -32.33 19.04 18.51
CA SER A 1105 -33.32 19.54 17.53
C SER A 1105 -32.71 20.33 16.37
N SER A 1106 -31.44 20.70 16.49
CA SER A 1106 -30.62 21.28 15.43
C SER A 1106 -29.15 20.93 15.69
N ARG A 1107 -28.33 20.94 14.64
CA ARG A 1107 -26.88 20.74 14.72
C ARG A 1107 -26.19 21.81 13.87
N VAL A 1108 -25.21 22.48 14.46
CA VAL A 1108 -24.24 23.32 13.74
C VAL A 1108 -23.05 22.45 13.34
N LEU A 1109 -22.57 22.63 12.12
CA LEU A 1109 -21.40 22.02 11.52
C LEU A 1109 -20.49 23.19 11.12
N SER A 1110 -19.40 23.39 11.84
CA SER A 1110 -18.38 24.38 11.50
C SER A 1110 -17.42 23.70 10.53
N LEU A 1111 -17.50 24.05 9.24
CA LEU A 1111 -16.72 23.44 8.17
C LEU A 1111 -15.72 24.45 7.62
N GLY A 1112 -14.49 24.02 7.35
CA GLY A 1112 -13.49 24.75 6.58
C GLY A 1112 -13.88 24.92 5.12
N ALA A 1113 -13.02 25.57 4.35
CA ALA A 1113 -13.28 25.88 2.95
C ALA A 1113 -13.31 24.59 2.09
N GLY A 1114 -14.37 24.42 1.29
CA GLY A 1114 -14.61 23.19 0.49
C GLY A 1114 -14.91 21.90 1.28
N GLU A 1115 -14.69 21.87 2.60
CA GLU A 1115 -14.94 20.72 3.47
C GLU A 1115 -16.39 20.23 3.47
N ALA A 1116 -16.59 18.99 3.93
CA ALA A 1116 -17.91 18.40 4.11
C ALA A 1116 -18.11 17.65 5.42
N ALA A 1117 -19.37 17.35 5.74
CA ALA A 1117 -19.75 16.50 6.86
C ALA A 1117 -20.98 15.64 6.55
N LEU A 1118 -20.90 14.34 6.84
CA LEU A 1118 -22.01 13.42 6.73
C LEU A 1118 -22.78 13.33 8.07
N VAL A 1119 -24.08 13.60 8.04
CA VAL A 1119 -24.98 13.49 9.20
C VAL A 1119 -26.06 12.45 8.94
N VAL A 1120 -25.93 11.28 9.56
CA VAL A 1120 -26.94 10.20 9.53
C VAL A 1120 -27.92 10.40 10.69
N VAL A 1121 -29.22 10.47 10.39
CA VAL A 1121 -30.28 10.73 11.36
C VAL A 1121 -31.11 9.46 11.62
N GLY A 1122 -31.25 9.07 12.89
CA GLY A 1122 -32.06 7.90 13.31
C GLY A 1122 -31.83 7.47 14.75
#